data_AF-A0A1J8PQX9-F1
#
_entry.id   AF-A0A1J8PQX9-F1
#
_cell.length_a   1.000
_cell.length_b   1.000
_cell.length_c   1.000
_cell.angle_alpha   90.00
_cell.angle_beta   90.00
_cell.angle_gamma   90.00
#
_symmetry.space_group_name_H-M   'P 1'
#
loop_
_entity.id
_entity.type
_entity.pdbx_description
1 polymer ?
#
loop_
_entity_poly.entity_id
_entity_poly.type
_entity_poly.pdbx_seq_one_letter_code
_entity_poly.pdbx_strand_id
1 'polypeptide(L)'
;MSQQQKALFLQSKQGQFAVGSRSIPKPGRGEVLVKIYSAALNPVDYKIQESGIFVETYPAILGVDIAGVVDEVGEGIRTFVKGDKVFTHGSFSNDQAAFQQFTLAVADFTAKIPENLGYDDAATIPLGFDTASTGLYSDVYGIGLTPPWAEGGFKKYSGNPIVIMGGSSSVGSYVIQLARLSGFSPIIATASPKHEAYIKSLGATHVFDRHLSADDLKAAVSKVTISPVEVVYDAISLPGTQQVGWSLLGPKGALILTLPASVKEDEGKERRAIPTFGSPHVQQNKSLCSGSRAKLGKWVEDGTIKPNRHEVLPNGLEGIPKGLERMKRGEYHRDFVNSSFTNSMPGPFETLCISEILTVILDELQDDKKSLYRLSCCCRAFTDPALYFLWRSMHSFVPFTSLIPESISVNLVNDAQISDCDFLNNCCNSLDAWNTFDRYATRVRNLCISEHDDDSAHVIKYQSCYTHLTILRGQDKFHLFPKLRGLTYFLSGPISPQAKPFPPSIRSLTLICHSTLDCDPIESALDRVVADAPRLDELRIIGPMRTRVSHSTPRRLFAHIGSVDLSKAHIRAPELTVLCLLLSQAPISDLKIHLQDRLNMNWEVLPPIFSTLKQLDIRGSVFSVILFLSRIAATHLHTLVFQPDGQPYGIMAIYDYLMPVLVERFRGSLKSLDFHINEPRPRARDSDLVKIILQGLKPLVDAGLQSLRLFLQVDATMPVWFSPEVQSMLEPSAWPSLAQFYFLTKDDAL
;
A
#
# COMPACT_ATOMS: atom_id res chain seq x y z
N MET A 1 -12.82 -30.29 6.13
CA MET A 1 -11.38 -30.62 6.23
C MET A 1 -10.66 -29.37 6.72
N SER A 2 -9.70 -29.49 7.65
CA SER A 2 -8.87 -28.35 8.05
C SER A 2 -8.04 -27.86 6.85
N GLN A 3 -7.96 -26.54 6.66
CA GLN A 3 -7.08 -25.97 5.64
C GLN A 3 -5.62 -26.31 5.98
N GLN A 4 -4.84 -26.65 4.95
CA GLN A 4 -3.44 -27.05 5.07
C GLN A 4 -2.53 -25.92 4.58
N GLN A 5 -1.34 -25.82 5.17
CA GLN A 5 -0.27 -24.92 4.78
C GLN A 5 1.06 -25.65 4.66
N LYS A 6 2.00 -25.05 3.93
CA LYS A 6 3.41 -25.45 3.86
C LYS A 6 4.21 -24.83 5.00
N ALA A 7 5.17 -25.60 5.51
CA ALA A 7 6.14 -25.16 6.51
C ALA A 7 7.48 -25.85 6.29
N LEU A 8 8.57 -25.19 6.73
CA LEU A 8 9.90 -25.78 6.76
C LEU A 8 10.14 -26.40 8.14
N PHE A 9 10.22 -27.72 8.17
CA PHE A 9 10.38 -28.47 9.40
C PHE A 9 11.84 -28.87 9.61
N LEU A 10 12.38 -28.56 10.78
CA LEU A 10 13.52 -29.27 11.35
C LEU A 10 13.04 -30.64 11.84
N GLN A 11 13.48 -31.72 11.16
CA GLN A 11 12.90 -33.06 11.34
C GLN A 11 13.23 -33.72 12.68
N SER A 12 14.39 -33.40 13.24
CA SER A 12 14.89 -33.94 14.50
C SER A 12 15.90 -32.98 15.13
N LYS A 13 16.24 -33.21 16.39
CA LYS A 13 17.34 -32.48 17.06
C LYS A 13 18.61 -32.62 16.22
N GLN A 14 19.19 -31.48 15.83
CA GLN A 14 20.36 -31.43 14.94
C GLN A 14 20.15 -32.08 13.57
N GLY A 15 18.89 -32.19 13.15
CA GLY A 15 18.48 -32.80 11.88
C GLY A 15 18.52 -31.83 10.70
N GLN A 16 17.97 -32.33 9.59
CA GLN A 16 17.83 -31.57 8.36
C GLN A 16 16.48 -30.85 8.30
N PHE A 17 16.45 -29.74 7.57
CA PHE A 17 15.21 -29.07 7.21
C PHE A 17 14.53 -29.78 6.03
N ALA A 18 13.21 -29.88 6.07
CA ALA A 18 12.41 -30.38 4.95
C ALA A 18 11.06 -29.66 4.89
N VAL A 19 10.63 -29.30 3.68
CA VAL A 19 9.31 -28.70 3.46
C VAL A 19 8.24 -29.78 3.59
N GLY A 20 7.25 -29.52 4.43
CA GLY A 20 6.11 -30.40 4.67
C GLY A 20 4.78 -29.63 4.65
N SER A 21 3.69 -30.33 4.97
CA SER A 21 2.37 -29.73 5.15
C SER A 21 1.88 -29.90 6.60
N ARG A 22 1.11 -28.93 7.10
CA ARG A 22 0.38 -29.01 8.38
C ARG A 22 -0.93 -28.24 8.34
N SER A 23 -1.80 -28.46 9.31
CA SER A 23 -3.01 -27.65 9.47
C SER A 23 -2.69 -26.18 9.82
N ILE A 24 -3.50 -25.26 9.30
CA ILE A 24 -3.50 -23.86 9.71
C ILE A 24 -4.12 -23.76 11.11
N PRO A 25 -3.43 -23.17 12.11
CA PRO A 25 -3.99 -22.97 13.44
C PRO A 25 -5.10 -21.92 13.43
N LYS A 26 -5.99 -21.94 14.43
CA LYS A 26 -7.03 -20.92 14.60
C LYS A 26 -6.61 -19.94 15.69
N PRO A 27 -6.81 -18.62 15.50
CA PRO A 27 -6.43 -17.64 16.51
C PRO A 27 -7.35 -17.72 17.73
N GLY A 28 -6.75 -17.81 18.91
CA GLY A 28 -7.44 -17.71 20.19
C GLY A 28 -7.59 -16.26 20.67
N ARG A 29 -8.02 -16.09 21.92
CA ARG A 29 -8.12 -14.77 22.55
C ARG A 29 -6.74 -14.09 22.61
N GLY A 30 -6.65 -12.86 22.11
CA GLY A 30 -5.39 -12.09 22.09
C GLY A 30 -4.42 -12.46 20.95
N GLU A 31 -4.81 -13.37 20.06
CA GLU A 31 -4.03 -13.77 18.89
C GLU A 31 -4.69 -13.35 17.58
N VAL A 32 -3.88 -13.05 16.56
CA VAL A 32 -4.32 -12.89 15.18
C VAL A 32 -3.61 -13.95 14.32
N LEU A 33 -4.32 -14.49 13.34
CA LEU A 33 -3.71 -15.33 12.32
C LEU A 33 -3.12 -14.44 11.24
N VAL A 34 -1.82 -14.55 11.02
CA VAL A 34 -1.09 -13.77 10.02
C VAL A 34 -0.70 -14.67 8.87
N LYS A 35 -1.10 -14.30 7.66
CA LYS A 35 -0.55 -14.84 6.41
C LYS A 35 0.81 -14.19 6.17
N ILE A 36 1.86 -14.98 6.23
CA ILE A 36 3.24 -14.50 6.16
C ILE A 36 3.59 -14.16 4.71
N TYR A 37 4.14 -12.98 4.48
CA TYR A 37 4.66 -12.55 3.18
C TYR A 37 6.19 -12.61 3.17
N SER A 38 6.82 -12.19 4.27
CA SER A 38 8.26 -12.17 4.44
C SER A 38 8.66 -12.62 5.85
N ALA A 39 9.75 -13.38 5.95
CA ALA A 39 10.36 -13.76 7.21
C ALA A 39 11.86 -13.51 7.16
N ALA A 40 12.45 -12.92 8.21
CA ALA A 40 13.90 -12.74 8.27
C ALA A 40 14.58 -13.94 8.96
N LEU A 41 15.79 -14.25 8.52
CA LEU A 41 16.65 -15.25 9.13
C LEU A 41 17.54 -14.57 10.17
N ASN A 42 17.78 -15.28 11.27
CA ASN A 42 18.60 -14.82 12.37
C ASN A 42 19.68 -15.85 12.72
N PRO A 43 20.82 -15.43 13.31
CA PRO A 43 21.85 -16.36 13.74
C PRO A 43 21.38 -17.43 14.72
N VAL A 44 20.30 -17.16 15.47
CA VAL A 44 19.69 -18.15 16.37
C VAL A 44 19.10 -19.34 15.62
N ASP A 45 18.61 -19.16 14.38
CA ASP A 45 17.95 -20.22 13.62
C ASP A 45 18.92 -21.35 13.26
N TYR A 46 20.11 -21.00 12.73
CA TYR A 46 21.13 -22.02 12.43
C TYR A 46 21.76 -22.58 13.70
N LYS A 47 21.83 -21.80 14.79
CA LYS A 47 22.35 -22.27 16.09
C LYS A 47 21.42 -23.28 16.75
N ILE A 48 20.10 -23.08 16.65
CA ILE A 48 19.10 -24.07 17.09
C ILE A 48 19.29 -25.36 16.32
N GLN A 49 19.41 -25.28 14.99
CA GLN A 49 19.69 -26.45 14.17
C GLN A 49 21.00 -27.12 14.60
N GLU A 50 22.12 -26.41 14.68
CA GLU A 50 23.43 -27.02 14.93
C GLU A 50 23.62 -27.53 16.37
N SER A 51 23.11 -26.78 17.35
CA SER A 51 23.38 -27.06 18.78
C SER A 51 22.22 -27.75 19.49
N GLY A 52 21.05 -27.84 18.87
CA GLY A 52 19.86 -28.48 19.46
C GLY A 52 19.37 -27.79 20.73
N ILE A 53 19.42 -26.45 20.75
CA ILE A 53 18.98 -25.59 21.86
C ILE A 53 17.57 -25.03 21.60
N PHE A 54 16.88 -24.56 22.63
CA PHE A 54 15.54 -23.92 22.61
C PHE A 54 14.35 -24.76 22.11
N VAL A 55 14.57 -25.88 21.41
CA VAL A 55 13.52 -26.75 20.86
C VAL A 55 13.66 -28.17 21.37
N GLU A 56 12.59 -28.67 21.99
CA GLU A 56 12.54 -30.02 22.57
C GLU A 56 11.65 -31.00 21.79
N THR A 57 10.65 -30.49 21.06
CA THR A 57 9.68 -31.32 20.31
C THR A 57 9.91 -31.20 18.81
N TYR A 58 9.92 -32.34 18.11
CA TYR A 58 10.15 -32.42 16.67
C TYR A 58 9.02 -33.23 15.97
N PRO A 59 8.70 -32.95 14.69
CA PRO A 59 9.30 -31.94 13.83
C PRO A 59 8.95 -30.51 14.27
N ALA A 60 9.94 -29.61 14.19
CA ALA A 60 9.84 -28.23 14.66
C ALA A 60 9.90 -27.22 13.51
N ILE A 61 9.26 -26.06 13.67
CA ILE A 61 9.34 -24.93 12.74
C ILE A 61 10.11 -23.81 13.42
N LEU A 62 11.06 -23.21 12.72
CA LEU A 62 11.92 -22.13 13.24
C LEU A 62 11.57 -20.77 12.62
N GLY A 63 12.40 -19.78 12.90
CA GLY A 63 12.21 -18.40 12.48
C GLY A 63 11.28 -17.64 13.42
N VAL A 64 11.59 -16.38 13.69
CA VAL A 64 10.85 -15.54 14.64
C VAL A 64 10.57 -14.13 14.13
N ASP A 65 11.12 -13.74 12.98
CA ASP A 65 10.82 -12.46 12.35
C ASP A 65 9.74 -12.64 11.29
N ILE A 66 8.61 -11.97 11.48
CA ILE A 66 7.40 -12.15 10.65
C ILE A 66 6.91 -10.79 10.16
N ALA A 67 6.64 -10.70 8.85
CA ALA A 67 5.84 -9.65 8.24
C ALA A 67 4.79 -10.25 7.29
N GLY A 68 3.57 -9.73 7.34
CA GLY A 68 2.46 -10.30 6.59
C GLY A 68 1.15 -9.53 6.72
N VAL A 69 0.05 -10.24 6.47
CA VAL A 69 -1.30 -9.67 6.50
C VAL A 69 -2.16 -10.47 7.47
N VAL A 70 -2.95 -9.78 8.29
CA VAL A 70 -3.93 -10.41 9.18
C VAL A 70 -5.00 -11.11 8.33
N ASP A 71 -5.12 -12.42 8.47
CA ASP A 71 -6.11 -13.24 7.78
C ASP A 71 -7.35 -13.54 8.64
N GLU A 72 -7.15 -13.74 9.94
CA GLU A 72 -8.24 -13.95 10.92
C GLU A 72 -7.87 -13.28 12.25
N VAL A 73 -8.88 -12.80 12.98
CA VAL A 73 -8.72 -12.09 14.25
C VAL A 73 -9.37 -12.89 15.35
N GLY A 74 -8.63 -13.16 16.42
CA GLY A 74 -9.12 -13.87 17.59
C GLY A 74 -10.14 -13.08 18.41
N GLU A 75 -10.86 -13.78 19.28
CA GLU A 75 -11.94 -13.21 20.08
C GLU A 75 -11.49 -12.01 20.93
N GLY A 76 -12.27 -10.92 20.87
CA GLY A 76 -12.09 -9.73 21.70
C GLY A 76 -11.05 -8.72 21.19
N ILE A 77 -10.33 -9.02 20.12
CA ILE A 77 -9.37 -8.09 19.52
C ILE A 77 -10.10 -7.02 18.72
N ARG A 78 -9.74 -5.76 18.97
CA ARG A 78 -10.26 -4.59 18.25
C ARG A 78 -9.17 -3.73 17.61
N THR A 79 -7.91 -3.99 17.95
CA THR A 79 -6.74 -3.25 17.46
C THR A 79 -6.34 -3.66 16.04
N PHE A 80 -6.80 -4.83 15.57
CA PHE A 80 -6.54 -5.37 14.24
C PHE A 80 -7.82 -5.84 13.57
N VAL A 81 -7.85 -5.71 12.25
CA VAL A 81 -8.88 -6.28 11.37
C VAL A 81 -8.23 -7.12 10.27
N LYS A 82 -9.00 -8.05 9.69
CA LYS A 82 -8.55 -8.79 8.50
C LYS A 82 -8.13 -7.80 7.41
N GLY A 83 -6.96 -8.05 6.81
CA GLY A 83 -6.37 -7.20 5.78
C GLY A 83 -5.32 -6.22 6.28
N ASP A 84 -5.20 -5.99 7.60
CA ASP A 84 -4.13 -5.17 8.16
C ASP A 84 -2.76 -5.78 7.83
N LYS A 85 -1.84 -4.96 7.29
CA LYS A 85 -0.43 -5.33 7.13
C LYS A 85 0.25 -5.23 8.49
N VAL A 86 0.97 -6.27 8.92
CA VAL A 86 1.56 -6.35 10.25
C VAL A 86 2.94 -6.98 10.26
N PHE A 87 3.75 -6.61 11.25
CA PHE A 87 5.01 -7.27 11.58
C PHE A 87 5.09 -7.57 13.08
N THR A 88 5.73 -8.68 13.43
CA THR A 88 5.71 -9.23 14.80
C THR A 88 6.88 -10.17 15.06
N HIS A 89 7.14 -10.41 16.35
CA HIS A 89 8.12 -11.37 16.82
C HIS A 89 7.41 -12.68 17.21
N GLY A 90 7.66 -13.73 16.43
CA GLY A 90 7.16 -15.09 16.66
C GLY A 90 7.81 -15.81 17.83
N SER A 91 7.58 -17.11 17.93
CA SER A 91 8.26 -17.97 18.91
C SER A 91 8.68 -19.28 18.26
N PHE A 92 9.50 -20.08 18.96
CA PHE A 92 9.88 -21.42 18.48
C PHE A 92 8.78 -22.48 18.71
N SER A 93 7.56 -22.06 19.08
CA SER A 93 6.37 -22.90 18.96
C SER A 93 5.98 -23.03 17.51
N ASN A 94 5.62 -24.25 17.07
CA ASN A 94 5.19 -24.47 15.70
C ASN A 94 4.06 -23.52 15.27
N ASP A 95 3.10 -23.18 16.14
CA ASP A 95 1.98 -22.31 15.77
C ASP A 95 2.34 -20.82 15.64
N GLN A 96 3.50 -20.41 16.16
CA GLN A 96 3.93 -19.01 16.24
C GLN A 96 5.27 -18.75 15.51
N ALA A 97 5.85 -19.77 14.86
CA ALA A 97 7.11 -19.67 14.13
C ALA A 97 6.95 -19.01 12.75
N ALA A 98 8.05 -18.54 12.17
CA ALA A 98 8.04 -17.75 10.94
C ALA A 98 8.20 -18.56 9.65
N PHE A 99 8.83 -19.74 9.69
CA PHE A 99 9.12 -20.51 8.47
C PHE A 99 7.93 -21.38 8.02
N GLN A 100 6.79 -20.73 7.81
CA GLN A 100 5.52 -21.32 7.36
C GLN A 100 4.63 -20.26 6.69
N GLN A 101 3.52 -20.66 6.05
CA GLN A 101 2.67 -19.71 5.30
C GLN A 101 1.73 -18.89 6.20
N PHE A 102 1.33 -19.43 7.35
CA PHE A 102 0.41 -18.83 8.31
C PHE A 102 0.88 -19.11 9.74
N THR A 103 0.84 -18.08 10.58
CA THR A 103 1.30 -18.15 11.97
C THR A 103 0.36 -17.37 12.89
N LEU A 104 0.28 -17.78 14.15
CA LEU A 104 -0.38 -17.03 15.19
C LEU A 104 0.57 -15.95 15.71
N ALA A 105 0.07 -14.72 15.77
CA ALA A 105 0.77 -13.59 16.34
C ALA A 105 0.00 -13.05 17.55
N VAL A 106 0.71 -12.69 18.62
CA VAL A 106 0.08 -12.07 19.80
C VAL A 106 -0.14 -10.59 19.52
N ALA A 107 -1.39 -10.12 19.70
CA ALA A 107 -1.78 -8.77 19.35
C ALA A 107 -1.01 -7.69 20.17
N ASP A 108 -0.74 -7.95 21.45
CA ASP A 108 -0.08 -7.01 22.38
C ASP A 108 1.31 -6.53 21.93
N PHE A 109 1.99 -7.30 21.09
CA PHE A 109 3.32 -6.98 20.57
C PHE A 109 3.43 -7.19 19.05
N THR A 110 2.31 -7.02 18.35
CA THR A 110 2.25 -6.90 16.89
C THR A 110 2.06 -5.44 16.50
N ALA A 111 2.70 -4.97 15.42
CA ALA A 111 2.54 -3.60 14.91
C ALA A 111 2.05 -3.62 13.47
N LYS A 112 1.32 -2.57 13.07
CA LYS A 112 0.94 -2.35 11.68
C LYS A 112 2.16 -1.90 10.86
N ILE A 113 2.23 -2.39 9.62
CA ILE A 113 3.17 -1.90 8.61
C ILE A 113 2.52 -0.67 7.96
N PRO A 114 3.16 0.51 7.99
CA PRO A 114 2.65 1.70 7.32
C PRO A 114 2.70 1.56 5.79
N GLU A 115 1.88 2.33 5.07
CA GLU A 115 1.72 2.17 3.61
C GLU A 115 3.00 2.45 2.82
N ASN A 116 3.93 3.23 3.38
CA ASN A 116 5.22 3.55 2.77
C ASN A 116 6.31 2.48 3.00
N LEU A 117 5.99 1.34 3.61
CA LEU A 117 6.96 0.29 3.92
C LEU A 117 6.57 -1.08 3.36
N GLY A 118 7.55 -1.78 2.76
CA GLY A 118 7.39 -3.15 2.28
C GLY A 118 7.44 -4.20 3.39
N TYR A 119 6.97 -5.42 3.10
CA TYR A 119 7.03 -6.56 4.03
C TYR A 119 8.48 -6.97 4.33
N ASP A 120 9.38 -6.90 3.34
CA ASP A 120 10.76 -7.33 3.51
C ASP A 120 11.50 -6.42 4.49
N ASP A 121 11.35 -5.10 4.33
CA ASP A 121 11.85 -4.11 5.30
C ASP A 121 11.26 -4.34 6.69
N ALA A 122 9.94 -4.53 6.78
CA ALA A 122 9.26 -4.76 8.06
C ALA A 122 9.74 -6.03 8.77
N ALA A 123 10.05 -7.09 8.02
CA ALA A 123 10.54 -8.36 8.56
C ALA A 123 11.93 -8.22 9.21
N THR A 124 12.71 -7.20 8.88
CA THR A 124 14.04 -6.98 9.49
C THR A 124 14.00 -6.36 10.89
N ILE A 125 12.82 -6.00 11.39
CA ILE A 125 12.65 -5.22 12.61
C ILE A 125 12.55 -6.08 13.89
N PRO A 126 11.68 -7.11 13.98
CA PRO A 126 11.23 -7.63 15.27
C PRO A 126 12.35 -8.09 16.23
N LEU A 127 13.12 -9.12 15.90
CA LEU A 127 14.13 -9.70 16.80
C LEU A 127 15.28 -8.74 17.03
N GLY A 128 15.78 -8.08 15.98
CA GLY A 128 16.90 -7.14 16.09
C GLY A 128 16.56 -5.97 17.03
N PHE A 129 15.37 -5.38 16.85
CA PHE A 129 14.87 -4.30 17.69
C PHE A 129 14.58 -4.78 19.11
N ASP A 130 13.93 -5.92 19.29
CA ASP A 130 13.62 -6.47 20.61
C ASP A 130 14.90 -6.79 21.38
N THR A 131 15.93 -7.33 20.74
CA THR A 131 17.24 -7.59 21.36
C THR A 131 17.96 -6.30 21.78
N ALA A 132 17.96 -5.29 20.91
CA ALA A 132 18.54 -3.98 21.20
C ALA A 132 17.81 -3.32 22.38
N SER A 133 16.48 -3.31 22.34
CA SER A 133 15.63 -2.70 23.36
C SER A 133 15.72 -3.41 24.71
N THR A 134 15.66 -4.74 24.74
CA THR A 134 15.82 -5.52 25.98
C THR A 134 17.18 -5.25 26.61
N GLY A 135 18.26 -5.29 25.84
CA GLY A 135 19.60 -5.07 26.39
C GLY A 135 19.77 -3.70 27.05
N LEU A 136 19.20 -2.65 26.45
CA LEU A 136 19.26 -1.30 27.00
C LEU A 136 18.29 -1.07 28.16
N TYR A 137 17.06 -1.58 28.07
CA TYR A 137 15.96 -1.08 28.89
C TYR A 137 15.32 -2.10 29.84
N SER A 138 15.56 -3.40 29.66
CA SER A 138 15.06 -4.42 30.60
C SER A 138 15.82 -4.34 31.92
N ASP A 139 15.11 -4.50 33.04
CA ASP A 139 15.72 -4.63 34.37
C ASP A 139 16.38 -6.01 34.59
N VAL A 140 15.84 -7.06 33.96
CA VAL A 140 16.30 -8.45 34.16
C VAL A 140 17.35 -8.87 33.13
N TYR A 141 17.03 -8.70 31.85
CA TYR A 141 17.89 -9.10 30.73
C TYR A 141 18.65 -7.92 30.09
N GLY A 142 18.76 -6.81 30.82
CA GLY A 142 19.40 -5.58 30.35
C GLY A 142 19.94 -4.76 31.51
N ILE A 143 20.17 -3.47 31.25
CA ILE A 143 20.76 -2.55 32.24
C ILE A 143 19.74 -1.60 32.89
N GLY A 144 18.44 -1.75 32.60
CA GLY A 144 17.37 -0.98 33.23
C GLY A 144 17.36 0.52 32.91
N LEU A 145 17.80 0.93 31.71
CA LEU A 145 17.64 2.33 31.30
C LEU A 145 16.14 2.66 31.11
N THR A 146 15.78 3.92 31.33
CA THR A 146 14.45 4.43 31.02
C THR A 146 14.25 4.47 29.50
N PRO A 147 13.27 3.74 28.94
CA PRO A 147 13.05 3.70 27.50
C PRO A 147 12.61 5.06 26.94
N PRO A 148 12.97 5.42 25.69
CA PRO A 148 12.61 6.70 25.09
C PRO A 148 11.10 6.87 24.83
N TRP A 149 10.31 5.79 24.89
CA TRP A 149 8.85 5.82 24.83
C TRP A 149 8.17 5.94 26.20
N ALA A 150 8.93 5.83 27.29
CA ALA A 150 8.43 6.08 28.64
C ALA A 150 8.57 7.57 29.00
N GLU A 151 7.77 8.02 29.96
CA GLU A 151 7.80 9.39 30.45
C GLU A 151 9.21 9.77 30.95
N GLY A 152 9.72 10.92 30.47
CA GLY A 152 11.06 11.41 30.80
C GLY A 152 12.23 10.59 30.23
N GLY A 153 11.98 9.57 29.39
CA GLY A 153 13.04 8.74 28.81
C GLY A 153 13.68 9.29 27.53
N PHE A 154 12.94 10.10 26.76
CA PHE A 154 13.45 10.70 25.52
C PHE A 154 14.60 11.66 25.82
N LYS A 155 15.75 11.46 25.16
CA LYS A 155 16.99 12.24 25.35
C LYS A 155 17.55 12.28 26.79
N LYS A 156 17.12 11.39 27.68
CA LYS A 156 17.52 11.37 29.10
C LYS A 156 19.03 11.25 29.33
N TYR A 157 19.76 10.61 28.43
CA TYR A 157 21.18 10.25 28.58
C TYR A 157 22.12 11.17 27.81
N SER A 158 21.71 12.43 27.61
CA SER A 158 22.52 13.46 26.95
C SER A 158 23.87 13.66 27.65
N GLY A 159 24.94 13.71 26.85
CA GLY A 159 26.32 13.87 27.33
C GLY A 159 26.99 12.59 27.83
N ASN A 160 26.25 11.47 27.92
CA ASN A 160 26.83 10.18 28.26
C ASN A 160 27.29 9.46 26.99
N PRO A 161 28.52 8.93 26.96
CA PRO A 161 29.00 8.12 25.85
C PRO A 161 28.41 6.71 25.89
N ILE A 162 28.18 6.15 24.70
CA ILE A 162 27.87 4.73 24.51
C ILE A 162 28.76 4.16 23.40
N VAL A 163 29.26 2.94 23.60
CA VAL A 163 30.03 2.21 22.59
C VAL A 163 29.24 1.00 22.11
N ILE A 164 29.10 0.85 20.81
CA ILE A 164 28.42 -0.27 20.15
C ILE A 164 29.47 -1.08 19.37
N MET A 165 29.77 -2.29 19.82
CA MET A 165 30.65 -3.19 19.07
C MET A 165 29.83 -3.87 17.98
N GLY A 166 30.27 -3.74 16.72
CA GLY A 166 29.55 -4.28 15.57
C GLY A 166 28.33 -3.46 15.12
N GLY A 167 28.49 -2.15 14.97
CA GLY A 167 27.39 -1.23 14.62
C GLY A 167 26.71 -1.49 13.28
N SER A 168 27.33 -2.24 12.35
CA SER A 168 26.70 -2.66 11.08
C SER A 168 25.89 -3.96 11.18
N SER A 169 25.87 -4.62 12.34
CA SER A 169 25.02 -5.81 12.56
C SER A 169 23.56 -5.43 12.72
N SER A 170 22.65 -6.40 12.54
CA SER A 170 21.20 -6.21 12.73
C SER A 170 20.89 -5.54 14.07
N VAL A 171 21.31 -6.17 15.18
CA VAL A 171 21.11 -5.64 16.54
C VAL A 171 21.84 -4.32 16.74
N GLY A 172 23.12 -4.23 16.37
CA GLY A 172 23.94 -3.04 16.60
C GLY A 172 23.36 -1.78 15.94
N SER A 173 22.76 -1.93 14.76
CA SER A 173 22.12 -0.83 14.04
C SER A 173 20.90 -0.28 14.80
N TYR A 174 20.07 -1.13 15.41
CA TYR A 174 18.95 -0.69 16.26
C TYR A 174 19.43 -0.12 17.59
N VAL A 175 20.53 -0.64 18.16
CA VAL A 175 21.15 -0.03 19.36
C VAL A 175 21.56 1.40 19.08
N ILE A 176 22.17 1.69 17.92
CA ILE A 176 22.55 3.06 17.53
C ILE A 176 21.31 3.98 17.45
N GLN A 177 20.24 3.49 16.81
CA GLN A 177 19.02 4.28 16.65
C GLN A 177 18.32 4.55 18.00
N LEU A 178 18.23 3.53 18.86
CA LEU A 178 17.69 3.65 20.22
C LEU A 178 18.56 4.55 21.10
N ALA A 179 19.88 4.44 21.00
CA ALA A 179 20.82 5.32 21.70
C ALA A 179 20.62 6.79 21.32
N ARG A 180 20.39 7.07 20.04
CA ARG A 180 20.06 8.42 19.55
C ARG A 180 18.75 8.94 20.14
N LEU A 181 17.71 8.12 20.23
CA LEU A 181 16.43 8.50 20.86
C LEU A 181 16.56 8.71 22.37
N SER A 182 17.40 7.91 23.02
CA SER A 182 17.79 8.05 24.42
C SER A 182 18.72 9.24 24.68
N GLY A 183 19.25 9.87 23.63
CA GLY A 183 20.05 11.09 23.69
C GLY A 183 21.54 10.90 23.95
N PHE A 184 22.05 9.67 23.92
CA PHE A 184 23.48 9.42 24.14
C PHE A 184 24.35 10.26 23.20
N SER A 185 25.45 10.77 23.72
CA SER A 185 26.44 11.51 22.93
C SER A 185 27.79 11.54 23.66
N PRO A 186 28.88 11.08 23.03
CA PRO A 186 28.94 10.51 21.69
C PRO A 186 28.33 9.10 21.59
N ILE A 187 27.83 8.76 20.39
CA ILE A 187 27.44 7.39 20.01
C ILE A 187 28.58 6.83 19.16
N ILE A 188 29.36 5.92 19.73
CA ILE A 188 30.56 5.36 19.12
C ILE A 188 30.26 3.95 18.63
N ALA A 189 30.56 3.64 17.38
CA ALA A 189 30.36 2.30 16.83
C ALA A 189 31.64 1.73 16.22
N THR A 190 31.87 0.42 16.39
CA THR A 190 32.92 -0.28 15.63
C THR A 190 32.31 -1.02 14.43
N ALA A 191 32.92 -0.86 13.26
CA ALA A 191 32.50 -1.54 12.04
C ALA A 191 33.63 -1.53 10.98
N SER A 192 33.45 -2.22 9.86
CA SER A 192 34.33 -2.02 8.71
C SER A 192 34.12 -0.61 8.10
N PRO A 193 35.18 0.08 7.63
CA PRO A 193 35.08 1.45 7.11
C PRO A 193 34.03 1.62 5.99
N LYS A 194 33.84 0.60 5.15
CA LYS A 194 32.80 0.58 4.10
C LYS A 194 31.36 0.78 4.59
N HIS A 195 31.11 0.68 5.89
CA HIS A 195 29.78 0.85 6.50
C HIS A 195 29.61 2.17 7.25
N GLU A 196 30.65 3.01 7.30
CA GLU A 196 30.64 4.26 8.07
C GLU A 196 29.48 5.19 7.70
N ALA A 197 29.28 5.47 6.41
CA ALA A 197 28.21 6.36 5.95
C ALA A 197 26.83 5.87 6.37
N TYR A 198 26.59 4.55 6.25
CA TYR A 198 25.33 3.93 6.68
C TYR A 198 25.14 4.06 8.19
N ILE A 199 26.15 3.71 9.00
CA ILE A 199 26.07 3.75 10.46
C ILE A 199 25.88 5.18 10.98
N LYS A 200 26.56 6.17 10.38
CA LYS A 200 26.34 7.59 10.69
C LYS A 200 24.92 8.03 10.37
N SER A 201 24.34 7.56 9.26
CA SER A 201 22.95 7.86 8.89
C SER A 201 21.91 7.32 9.87
N LEU A 202 22.28 6.35 10.72
CA LEU A 202 21.45 5.80 11.79
C LEU A 202 21.56 6.58 13.11
N GLY A 203 22.63 7.35 13.28
CA GLY A 203 22.83 8.19 14.47
C GLY A 203 24.20 8.08 15.16
N ALA A 204 25.10 7.21 14.68
CA ALA A 204 26.44 7.15 15.25
C ALA A 204 27.19 8.47 15.00
N THR A 205 27.80 9.02 16.03
CA THR A 205 28.62 10.24 15.92
C THR A 205 30.06 9.92 15.52
N HIS A 206 30.56 8.75 15.94
CA HIS A 206 31.90 8.27 15.61
C HIS A 206 31.86 6.81 15.17
N VAL A 207 32.64 6.49 14.14
CA VAL A 207 32.80 5.10 13.66
C VAL A 207 34.29 4.79 13.63
N PHE A 208 34.68 3.71 14.30
CA PHE A 208 36.05 3.23 14.32
C PHE A 208 36.17 1.88 13.61
N ASP A 209 37.29 1.65 12.95
CA ASP A 209 37.55 0.36 12.30
C ASP A 209 37.57 -0.75 13.35
N ARG A 210 36.76 -1.79 13.12
CA ARG A 210 36.72 -2.99 13.96
C ARG A 210 38.06 -3.75 14.03
N HIS A 211 39.00 -3.47 13.12
CA HIS A 211 40.32 -4.10 13.08
C HIS A 211 41.38 -3.36 13.92
N LEU A 212 41.04 -2.22 14.55
CA LEU A 212 41.93 -1.57 15.51
C LEU A 212 42.30 -2.53 16.65
N SER A 213 43.54 -2.41 17.14
CA SER A 213 43.94 -3.08 18.36
C SER A 213 43.11 -2.56 19.56
N ALA A 214 43.05 -3.34 20.64
CA ALA A 214 42.32 -2.93 21.84
C ALA A 214 42.83 -1.59 22.40
N ASP A 215 44.16 -1.40 22.40
CA ASP A 215 44.79 -0.18 22.89
C ASP A 215 44.52 1.02 21.97
N ASP A 216 44.57 0.82 20.65
CA ASP A 216 44.27 1.88 19.68
C ASP A 216 42.80 2.29 19.75
N LEU A 217 41.88 1.33 19.86
CA LEU A 217 40.46 1.60 20.03
C LEU A 217 40.21 2.35 21.33
N LYS A 218 40.83 1.92 22.44
CA LYS A 218 40.72 2.60 23.73
C LYS A 218 41.23 4.03 23.65
N ALA A 219 42.39 4.25 23.04
CA ALA A 219 42.95 5.58 22.83
C ALA A 219 42.04 6.45 21.95
N ALA A 220 41.45 5.90 20.88
CA ALA A 220 40.52 6.61 20.02
C ALA A 220 39.22 6.98 20.74
N VAL A 221 38.66 6.06 21.53
CA VAL A 221 37.48 6.32 22.38
C VAL A 221 37.79 7.42 23.40
N SER A 222 38.91 7.33 24.13
CA SER A 222 39.29 8.34 25.13
C SER A 222 39.48 9.74 24.55
N LYS A 223 39.82 9.89 23.26
CA LYS A 223 39.94 11.20 22.60
C LYS A 223 38.58 11.86 22.31
N VAL A 224 37.51 11.08 22.22
CA VAL A 224 36.17 11.57 21.85
C VAL A 224 35.18 11.54 23.02
N THR A 225 35.56 10.94 24.15
CA THR A 225 34.75 10.89 25.38
C THR A 225 35.30 11.82 26.45
N ILE A 226 34.44 12.61 27.08
CA ILE A 226 34.79 13.50 28.20
C ILE A 226 34.46 12.89 29.59
N SER A 227 33.72 11.79 29.60
CA SER A 227 33.31 11.04 30.78
C SER A 227 33.56 9.53 30.58
N PRO A 228 33.63 8.74 31.67
CA PRO A 228 33.81 7.29 31.56
C PRO A 228 32.70 6.63 30.72
N VAL A 229 33.06 5.60 29.95
CA VAL A 229 32.08 4.81 29.20
C VAL A 229 31.38 3.86 30.15
N GLU A 230 30.12 4.15 30.47
CA GLU A 230 29.31 3.32 31.36
C GLU A 230 28.47 2.27 30.61
N VAL A 231 28.28 2.43 29.30
CA VAL A 231 27.50 1.50 28.49
C VAL A 231 28.31 1.04 27.27
N VAL A 232 28.59 -0.25 27.22
CA VAL A 232 29.10 -0.93 26.04
C VAL A 232 28.10 -1.99 25.63
N TYR A 233 27.62 -1.92 24.39
CA TYR A 233 26.77 -2.94 23.81
C TYR A 233 27.57 -3.74 22.78
N ASP A 234 27.84 -5.00 23.08
CA ASP A 234 28.54 -5.88 22.14
C ASP A 234 27.54 -6.73 21.33
N ALA A 235 27.21 -6.26 20.13
CA ALA A 235 26.28 -6.97 19.25
C ALA A 235 26.92 -8.20 18.56
N ILE A 236 28.24 -8.38 18.67
CA ILE A 236 28.99 -9.53 18.14
C ILE A 236 29.19 -10.60 19.21
N SER A 237 29.57 -10.17 20.43
CA SER A 237 29.71 -10.98 21.64
C SER A 237 30.59 -12.22 21.52
N LEU A 238 31.58 -12.22 20.63
CA LEU A 238 32.61 -13.25 20.60
C LEU A 238 33.64 -12.97 21.70
N PRO A 239 34.38 -13.98 22.20
CA PRO A 239 35.29 -13.78 23.33
C PRO A 239 36.26 -12.59 23.16
N GLY A 240 36.79 -12.39 21.95
CA GLY A 240 37.66 -11.24 21.66
C GLY A 240 36.94 -9.89 21.72
N THR A 241 35.73 -9.77 21.17
CA THR A 241 34.97 -8.50 21.22
C THR A 241 34.51 -8.19 22.63
N GLN A 242 34.14 -9.22 23.41
CA GLN A 242 33.78 -9.05 24.81
C GLN A 242 34.96 -8.52 25.64
N GLN A 243 36.17 -9.08 25.47
CA GLN A 243 37.37 -8.60 26.16
C GLN A 243 37.68 -7.14 25.82
N VAL A 244 37.59 -6.78 24.54
CA VAL A 244 37.79 -5.39 24.09
C VAL A 244 36.72 -4.48 24.70
N GLY A 245 35.43 -4.84 24.59
CA GLY A 245 34.32 -4.07 25.17
C GLY A 245 34.47 -3.89 26.69
N TRP A 246 34.85 -4.95 27.40
CA TRP A 246 35.13 -4.92 28.84
C TRP A 246 36.25 -3.95 29.22
N SER A 247 37.29 -3.86 28.38
CA SER A 247 38.43 -2.96 28.60
C SER A 247 38.10 -1.47 28.43
N LEU A 248 37.01 -1.17 27.71
CA LEU A 248 36.53 0.20 27.48
C LEU A 248 35.66 0.73 28.64
N LEU A 249 35.09 -0.16 29.46
CA LEU A 249 34.17 0.22 30.53
C LEU A 249 34.85 0.99 31.67
N GLY A 250 34.17 2.05 32.11
CA GLY A 250 34.43 2.73 33.37
C GLY A 250 34.07 1.88 34.61
N PRO A 251 34.36 2.37 35.83
CA PRO A 251 34.29 1.58 37.06
C PRO A 251 32.92 0.97 37.42
N LYS A 252 31.81 1.59 36.98
CA LYS A 252 30.43 1.16 37.22
C LYS A 252 29.69 0.78 35.94
N GLY A 253 30.44 0.53 34.87
CA GLY A 253 29.87 0.29 33.55
C GLY A 253 29.29 -1.11 33.36
N ALA A 254 28.41 -1.25 32.38
CA ALA A 254 27.81 -2.50 31.98
C ALA A 254 28.14 -2.87 30.53
N LEU A 255 28.52 -4.14 30.33
CA LEU A 255 28.73 -4.76 29.04
C LEU A 255 27.50 -5.62 28.69
N ILE A 256 26.72 -5.20 27.71
CA ILE A 256 25.54 -5.94 27.23
C ILE A 256 25.98 -6.89 26.12
N LEU A 257 25.56 -8.15 26.20
CA LEU A 257 26.04 -9.24 25.34
C LEU A 257 24.90 -9.99 24.64
N THR A 258 25.01 -10.21 23.33
CA THR A 258 24.08 -11.04 22.54
C THR A 258 24.43 -12.54 22.57
N LEU A 259 25.53 -12.92 23.22
CA LEU A 259 25.95 -14.30 23.48
C LEU A 259 26.34 -14.47 24.96
N PRO A 260 26.47 -15.72 25.46
CA PRO A 260 26.90 -15.95 26.83
C PRO A 260 28.20 -15.23 27.18
N ALA A 261 28.31 -14.78 28.43
CA ALA A 261 29.50 -14.10 28.92
C ALA A 261 30.71 -15.05 28.94
N SER A 262 31.83 -14.55 28.44
CA SER A 262 33.16 -15.18 28.48
C SER A 262 34.17 -14.35 29.27
N VAL A 263 33.88 -13.06 29.46
CA VAL A 263 34.60 -12.19 30.38
C VAL A 263 34.26 -12.55 31.82
N LYS A 264 35.24 -12.42 32.71
CA LYS A 264 35.05 -12.57 34.15
C LYS A 264 34.92 -11.21 34.78
N GLU A 265 33.88 -11.02 35.58
CA GLU A 265 33.72 -9.80 36.37
C GLU A 265 34.88 -9.66 37.36
N ASP A 266 35.38 -8.45 37.58
CA ASP A 266 36.46 -8.24 38.53
C ASP A 266 35.91 -8.31 39.97
N GLU A 267 36.54 -9.10 40.83
CA GLU A 267 36.23 -9.08 42.26
C GLU A 267 36.40 -7.66 42.82
N GLY A 268 35.35 -7.12 43.45
CA GLY A 268 35.38 -5.80 44.11
C GLY A 268 35.14 -4.58 43.20
N LYS A 269 34.84 -4.75 41.91
CA LYS A 269 34.34 -3.67 41.04
C LYS A 269 32.84 -3.83 40.78
N GLU A 270 32.16 -2.73 40.47
CA GLU A 270 30.72 -2.73 40.15
C GLU A 270 30.44 -2.91 38.65
N ARG A 271 31.41 -3.40 37.87
CA ARG A 271 31.23 -3.67 36.43
C ARG A 271 30.44 -4.96 36.24
N ARG A 272 29.52 -4.96 35.28
CA ARG A 272 28.62 -6.10 35.04
C ARG A 272 28.65 -6.55 33.59
N ALA A 273 28.65 -7.86 33.35
CA ALA A 273 28.44 -8.45 32.03
C ALA A 273 27.04 -9.08 31.97
N ILE A 274 26.19 -8.58 31.06
CA ILE A 274 24.76 -8.92 31.02
C ILE A 274 24.42 -9.56 29.68
N PRO A 275 24.28 -10.90 29.63
CA PRO A 275 23.70 -11.58 28.48
C PRO A 275 22.23 -11.16 28.31
N THR A 276 21.92 -10.51 27.19
CA THR A 276 20.55 -10.12 26.85
C THR A 276 19.82 -11.27 26.14
N PHE A 277 18.50 -11.32 26.36
CA PHE A 277 17.60 -12.22 25.65
C PHE A 277 16.35 -11.45 25.22
N GLY A 278 16.39 -10.92 23.99
CA GLY A 278 15.31 -10.15 23.40
C GLY A 278 14.21 -11.04 22.86
N SER A 279 13.12 -11.19 23.62
CA SER A 279 11.90 -11.84 23.12
C SER A 279 10.69 -11.36 23.93
N PRO A 280 9.59 -10.95 23.28
CA PRO A 280 8.36 -10.56 23.97
C PRO A 280 7.60 -11.74 24.58
N HIS A 281 7.96 -12.97 24.22
CA HIS A 281 7.40 -14.20 24.79
C HIS A 281 7.99 -14.53 26.18
N VAL A 282 9.02 -13.80 26.61
CA VAL A 282 9.53 -13.85 27.97
C VAL A 282 8.75 -12.87 28.83
N GLN A 283 8.14 -13.37 29.91
CA GLN A 283 7.21 -12.60 30.75
C GLN A 283 7.80 -11.27 31.24
N GLN A 284 9.09 -11.25 31.59
CA GLN A 284 9.79 -10.06 32.07
C GLN A 284 9.95 -8.97 30.99
N ASN A 285 9.92 -9.34 29.71
CA ASN A 285 10.06 -8.39 28.59
C ASN A 285 8.70 -7.90 28.08
N LYS A 286 7.58 -8.52 28.47
CA LYS A 286 6.27 -8.28 27.86
C LYS A 286 5.86 -6.80 27.89
N SER A 287 5.97 -6.15 29.05
CA SER A 287 5.62 -4.73 29.20
C SER A 287 6.51 -3.80 28.36
N LEU A 288 7.81 -4.10 28.30
CA LEU A 288 8.79 -3.35 27.52
C LEU A 288 8.47 -3.44 26.02
N CYS A 289 8.29 -4.65 25.50
CA CYS A 289 8.00 -4.89 24.09
C CYS A 289 6.61 -4.37 23.68
N SER A 290 5.59 -4.53 24.51
CA SER A 290 4.27 -3.92 24.23
C SER A 290 4.33 -2.39 24.22
N GLY A 291 5.10 -1.78 25.14
CA GLY A 291 5.30 -0.34 25.19
C GLY A 291 6.00 0.21 23.94
N SER A 292 7.04 -0.46 23.46
CA SER A 292 7.73 -0.07 22.23
C SER A 292 6.87 -0.27 20.98
N ARG A 293 6.12 -1.38 20.92
CA ARG A 293 5.28 -1.72 19.76
C ARG A 293 4.21 -0.68 19.47
N ALA A 294 3.65 -0.06 20.50
CA ALA A 294 2.68 1.03 20.39
C ALA A 294 3.24 2.28 19.69
N LYS A 295 4.57 2.45 19.65
CA LYS A 295 5.25 3.57 18.95
C LYS A 295 5.83 3.14 17.61
N LEU A 296 6.18 1.86 17.47
CA LEU A 296 7.03 1.38 16.38
C LEU A 296 6.41 1.59 14.99
N GLY A 297 5.09 1.43 14.84
CA GLY A 297 4.41 1.71 13.56
C GLY A 297 4.66 3.13 13.07
N LYS A 298 4.45 4.13 13.95
CA LYS A 298 4.69 5.55 13.65
C LYS A 298 6.16 5.86 13.44
N TRP A 299 7.05 5.31 14.27
CA TRP A 299 8.49 5.54 14.14
C TRP A 299 9.07 5.00 12.85
N VAL A 300 8.50 3.91 12.33
CA VAL A 300 8.92 3.38 11.04
C VAL A 300 8.33 4.21 9.90
N GLU A 301 7.07 4.64 10.03
CA GLU A 301 6.40 5.52 9.07
C GLU A 301 7.14 6.85 8.86
N ASP A 302 7.54 7.52 9.94
CA ASP A 302 8.21 8.82 9.92
C ASP A 302 9.75 8.74 9.79
N GLY A 303 10.30 7.52 9.71
CA GLY A 303 11.74 7.28 9.58
C GLY A 303 12.55 7.50 10.86
N THR A 304 11.91 7.70 12.02
CA THR A 304 12.56 7.71 13.33
C THR A 304 13.30 6.40 13.60
N ILE A 305 12.71 5.26 13.26
CA ILE A 305 13.39 3.95 13.23
C ILE A 305 13.39 3.48 11.78
N LYS A 306 14.58 3.24 11.24
CA LYS A 306 14.80 2.70 9.91
C LYS A 306 14.97 1.18 9.99
N PRO A 307 14.34 0.41 9.10
CA PRO A 307 14.57 -1.02 8.95
C PRO A 307 16.02 -1.29 8.52
N ASN A 308 16.46 -2.53 8.70
CA ASN A 308 17.79 -2.93 8.26
C ASN A 308 17.84 -3.15 6.75
N ARG A 309 19.03 -2.92 6.19
CA ARG A 309 19.32 -3.37 4.83
C ARG A 309 19.23 -4.90 4.79
N HIS A 310 18.54 -5.41 3.79
CA HIS A 310 18.35 -6.84 3.59
C HIS A 310 18.84 -7.31 2.22
N GLU A 311 18.91 -8.64 2.08
CA GLU A 311 19.01 -9.40 0.84
C GLU A 311 17.89 -10.45 0.86
N VAL A 312 17.05 -10.50 -0.18
CA VAL A 312 16.03 -11.52 -0.29
C VAL A 312 16.62 -12.82 -0.84
N LEU A 313 16.19 -13.94 -0.28
CA LEU A 313 16.56 -15.29 -0.70
C LEU A 313 15.57 -15.86 -1.72
N PRO A 314 16.04 -16.57 -2.76
CA PRO A 314 15.18 -17.26 -3.71
C PRO A 314 14.44 -18.44 -3.09
N ASN A 315 13.47 -18.99 -3.84
CA ASN A 315 12.88 -20.32 -3.64
C ASN A 315 12.04 -20.51 -2.37
N GLY A 316 11.53 -19.42 -1.77
CA GLY A 316 10.63 -19.50 -0.61
C GLY A 316 11.22 -20.35 0.52
N LEU A 317 10.39 -21.19 1.16
CA LEU A 317 10.81 -22.09 2.25
C LEU A 317 12.05 -22.95 1.92
N GLU A 318 12.23 -23.37 0.67
CA GLU A 318 13.37 -24.21 0.24
C GLU A 318 14.69 -23.44 0.18
N GLY A 319 14.65 -22.11 0.10
CA GLY A 319 15.84 -21.25 0.11
C GLY A 319 16.45 -21.03 1.49
N ILE A 320 15.66 -21.20 2.56
CA ILE A 320 16.06 -20.89 3.94
C ILE A 320 17.30 -21.69 4.38
N PRO A 321 17.40 -23.02 4.18
CA PRO A 321 18.58 -23.78 4.62
C PRO A 321 19.89 -23.24 4.00
N LYS A 322 19.87 -22.85 2.72
CA LYS A 322 21.05 -22.26 2.06
C LYS A 322 21.39 -20.88 2.63
N GLY A 323 20.38 -20.08 2.97
CA GLY A 323 20.58 -18.81 3.67
C GLY A 323 21.21 -18.97 5.04
N LEU A 324 20.74 -19.95 5.82
CA LEU A 324 21.29 -20.28 7.14
C LEU A 324 22.75 -20.76 7.06
N GLU A 325 23.10 -21.57 6.06
CA GLU A 325 24.48 -21.98 5.81
C GLU A 325 25.40 -20.80 5.46
N ARG A 326 24.95 -19.86 4.62
CA ARG A 326 25.70 -18.62 4.33
C ARG A 326 25.90 -17.79 5.60
N MET A 327 24.85 -17.67 6.41
CA MET A 327 24.91 -16.94 7.68
C MET A 327 25.91 -17.58 8.64
N LYS A 328 25.92 -18.90 8.75
CA LYS A 328 26.87 -19.66 9.56
C LYS A 328 28.33 -19.40 9.15
N ARG A 329 28.60 -19.27 7.85
CA ARG A 329 29.94 -18.96 7.30
C ARG A 329 30.34 -17.48 7.44
N GLY A 330 29.44 -16.62 7.92
CA GLY A 330 29.69 -15.18 7.99
C GLY A 330 29.61 -14.47 6.63
N GLU A 331 29.04 -15.12 5.61
CA GLU A 331 28.89 -14.60 4.24
C GLU A 331 27.63 -13.72 4.10
N TYR A 332 27.43 -12.81 5.07
CA TYR A 332 26.30 -11.89 5.11
C TYR A 332 26.73 -10.52 5.66
N HIS A 333 26.22 -9.45 5.05
CA HIS A 333 26.48 -8.06 5.44
C HIS A 333 25.18 -7.26 5.64
N ARG A 334 24.05 -7.97 5.55
CA ARG A 334 22.66 -7.52 5.51
C ARG A 334 21.80 -8.63 6.12
N ASP A 335 20.61 -8.31 6.56
CA ASP A 335 19.66 -9.32 7.04
C ASP A 335 19.18 -10.15 5.85
N PHE A 336 19.07 -11.46 6.01
CA PHE A 336 18.47 -12.29 4.97
C PHE A 336 16.97 -12.32 5.19
N VAL A 337 16.21 -11.96 4.16
CA VAL A 337 14.76 -12.06 4.17
C VAL A 337 14.33 -13.13 3.18
N ASN A 338 13.36 -13.95 3.55
CA ASN A 338 12.74 -14.89 2.65
C ASN A 338 11.33 -14.40 2.31
N SER A 339 11.12 -13.99 1.07
CA SER A 339 9.82 -13.63 0.53
C SER A 339 9.33 -14.75 -0.39
N SER A 340 8.01 -14.95 -0.49
CA SER A 340 7.30 -16.01 -1.27
C SER A 340 6.85 -17.27 -0.50
N PHE A 341 5.97 -17.08 0.49
CA PHE A 341 5.16 -18.16 1.06
C PHE A 341 3.88 -18.46 0.24
N THR A 342 3.66 -17.83 -0.91
CA THR A 342 2.46 -18.06 -1.73
C THR A 342 2.85 -18.58 -3.11
N ASN A 343 2.17 -19.65 -3.57
CA ASN A 343 2.19 -20.05 -4.98
C ASN A 343 1.42 -18.99 -5.80
N SER A 344 1.97 -17.79 -5.92
CA SER A 344 1.62 -16.73 -6.86
C SER A 344 2.54 -15.53 -6.65
N MET A 345 3.58 -15.49 -7.48
CA MET A 345 4.47 -14.37 -7.80
C MET A 345 5.50 -13.95 -6.71
N PRO A 346 6.76 -13.67 -7.08
CA PRO A 346 7.86 -13.42 -6.15
C PRO A 346 7.79 -12.00 -5.57
N GLY A 347 8.19 -11.85 -4.29
CA GLY A 347 8.41 -10.55 -3.65
C GLY A 347 9.75 -9.90 -4.08
N PRO A 348 9.98 -8.62 -3.75
CA PRO A 348 11.08 -7.82 -4.29
C PRO A 348 12.41 -8.00 -3.53
N PHE A 349 13.54 -8.02 -4.27
CA PHE A 349 14.94 -7.88 -3.85
C PHE A 349 15.82 -9.12 -3.59
N GLU A 350 15.74 -10.12 -4.48
CA GLU A 350 16.92 -10.91 -4.82
C GLU A 350 17.84 -10.08 -5.71
N THR A 351 19.15 -10.07 -5.42
CA THR A 351 20.24 -9.82 -6.39
C THR A 351 19.85 -8.91 -7.54
N LEU A 352 20.06 -7.58 -7.43
CA LEU A 352 19.66 -6.59 -8.44
C LEU A 352 19.84 -7.13 -9.85
N CYS A 353 18.77 -7.77 -10.34
CA CYS A 353 18.72 -8.19 -11.71
C CYS A 353 18.79 -6.88 -12.47
N ILE A 354 19.27 -6.93 -13.70
CA ILE A 354 19.28 -5.75 -14.56
C ILE A 354 17.89 -5.05 -14.55
N SER A 355 16.81 -5.80 -14.29
CA SER A 355 15.45 -5.32 -13.97
C SER A 355 15.31 -4.42 -12.75
N GLU A 356 15.96 -4.70 -11.63
CA GLU A 356 15.84 -3.92 -10.39
C GLU A 356 16.76 -2.69 -10.40
N ILE A 357 17.92 -2.76 -11.07
CA ILE A 357 18.72 -1.56 -11.41
C ILE A 357 17.85 -0.63 -12.28
N LEU A 358 17.15 -1.21 -13.24
CA LEU A 358 16.17 -0.49 -14.05
C LEU A 358 14.98 -0.02 -13.22
N THR A 359 14.50 -0.74 -12.19
CA THR A 359 13.44 -0.28 -11.29
C THR A 359 13.88 0.94 -10.47
N VAL A 360 15.10 0.96 -9.95
CA VAL A 360 15.65 2.13 -9.24
C VAL A 360 15.84 3.31 -10.20
N ILE A 361 16.38 3.06 -11.39
CA ILE A 361 16.46 4.06 -12.46
C ILE A 361 15.06 4.52 -12.91
N LEU A 362 14.06 3.63 -12.90
CA LEU A 362 12.66 3.91 -13.24
C LEU A 362 11.97 4.75 -12.18
N ASP A 363 12.18 4.47 -10.90
CA ASP A 363 11.61 5.21 -9.78
C ASP A 363 12.18 6.63 -9.69
N GLU A 364 13.45 6.83 -10.07
CA GLU A 364 14.07 8.15 -10.18
C GLU A 364 13.80 8.87 -11.52
N LEU A 365 13.41 8.15 -12.58
CA LEU A 365 13.09 8.69 -13.90
C LEU A 365 11.61 8.53 -14.28
N GLN A 366 10.68 8.32 -13.33
CA GLN A 366 9.24 8.16 -13.65
C GLN A 366 8.71 9.36 -14.45
N ASP A 367 9.28 10.53 -14.22
CA ASP A 367 8.97 11.78 -14.92
C ASP A 367 9.83 12.00 -16.18
N ASP A 368 10.95 11.29 -16.34
CA ASP A 368 11.81 11.33 -17.54
C ASP A 368 11.60 10.12 -18.45
N LYS A 369 10.40 10.12 -19.02
CA LYS A 369 9.85 9.08 -19.91
C LYS A 369 10.67 8.91 -21.20
N LYS A 370 11.43 9.94 -21.59
CA LYS A 370 12.37 9.91 -22.73
C LYS A 370 13.66 9.19 -22.39
N SER A 371 14.18 9.35 -21.17
CA SER A 371 15.38 8.64 -20.72
C SER A 371 15.14 7.15 -20.53
N LEU A 372 13.96 6.77 -20.03
CA LEU A 372 13.53 5.37 -19.94
C LEU A 372 13.45 4.68 -21.31
N TYR A 373 12.93 5.39 -22.30
CA TYR A 373 12.93 4.94 -23.68
C TYR A 373 14.33 4.74 -24.25
N ARG A 374 15.22 5.72 -24.08
CA ARG A 374 16.61 5.67 -24.57
C ARG A 374 17.39 4.50 -23.94
N LEU A 375 17.25 4.29 -22.63
CA LEU A 375 17.83 3.15 -21.93
C LEU A 375 17.34 1.81 -22.51
N SER A 376 16.04 1.69 -22.78
CA SER A 376 15.46 0.47 -23.35
C SER A 376 15.95 0.15 -24.78
N CYS A 377 16.28 1.18 -25.57
CA CYS A 377 16.77 1.05 -26.94
C CYS A 377 18.29 0.82 -27.02
N CYS A 378 19.07 1.42 -26.12
CA CYS A 378 20.54 1.38 -26.16
C CYS A 378 21.15 0.09 -25.58
N CYS A 379 20.39 -0.70 -24.82
CA CYS A 379 20.93 -1.87 -24.11
C CYS A 379 20.40 -3.19 -24.68
N ARG A 380 21.05 -3.71 -25.72
CA ARG A 380 20.82 -5.08 -26.24
C ARG A 380 21.11 -6.20 -25.23
N ALA A 381 21.78 -5.90 -24.12
CA ALA A 381 22.23 -6.85 -23.10
C ALA A 381 21.21 -7.15 -21.99
N PHE A 382 20.02 -6.55 -22.03
CA PHE A 382 18.99 -6.82 -21.02
C PHE A 382 18.31 -8.17 -21.23
N THR A 383 18.10 -8.93 -20.14
CA THR A 383 17.31 -10.15 -20.17
C THR A 383 15.83 -9.83 -20.41
N ASP A 384 15.10 -10.73 -21.09
CA ASP A 384 13.69 -10.52 -21.43
C ASP A 384 12.77 -10.11 -20.24
N PRO A 385 12.96 -10.62 -19.00
CA PRO A 385 12.16 -10.22 -17.84
C PRO A 385 12.32 -8.75 -17.42
N ALA A 386 13.52 -8.17 -17.57
CA ALA A 386 13.80 -6.79 -17.18
C ALA A 386 13.16 -5.77 -18.12
N LEU A 387 13.32 -6.01 -19.42
CA LEU A 387 12.58 -5.28 -20.43
C LEU A 387 11.08 -5.48 -20.24
N TYR A 388 10.61 -6.69 -19.92
CA TYR A 388 9.19 -6.92 -19.64
C TYR A 388 8.65 -6.04 -18.49
N PHE A 389 9.41 -5.90 -17.39
CA PHE A 389 9.02 -5.03 -16.28
C PHE A 389 9.00 -3.54 -16.66
N LEU A 390 10.07 -3.05 -17.30
CA LEU A 390 10.16 -1.68 -17.84
C LEU A 390 8.93 -1.31 -18.67
N TRP A 391 8.63 -2.12 -19.68
CA TRP A 391 7.53 -1.85 -20.60
C TRP A 391 6.15 -2.06 -19.96
N ARG A 392 6.04 -2.87 -18.91
CA ARG A 392 4.80 -3.02 -18.13
C ARG A 392 4.48 -1.78 -17.30
N SER A 393 5.50 -1.10 -16.76
CA SER A 393 5.37 0.11 -15.95
C SER A 393 5.31 1.40 -16.80
N MET A 394 5.70 1.31 -18.07
CA MET A 394 5.53 2.41 -19.02
C MET A 394 4.04 2.66 -19.29
N HIS A 395 3.59 3.87 -19.00
CA HIS A 395 2.23 4.33 -19.26
C HIS A 395 2.18 5.49 -20.27
N SER A 396 3.29 5.85 -20.90
CA SER A 396 3.34 6.92 -21.91
C SER A 396 3.29 6.35 -23.32
N PHE A 397 2.53 6.98 -24.22
CA PHE A 397 2.61 6.69 -25.64
C PHE A 397 3.81 7.37 -26.34
N VAL A 398 4.34 8.45 -25.78
CA VAL A 398 5.41 9.26 -26.41
C VAL A 398 6.62 8.44 -26.86
N PRO A 399 7.17 7.51 -26.05
CA PRO A 399 8.28 6.63 -26.45
C PRO A 399 8.05 5.84 -27.74
N PHE A 400 6.81 5.39 -27.97
CA PHE A 400 6.49 4.54 -29.12
C PHE A 400 6.61 5.29 -30.45
N THR A 401 6.49 6.62 -30.45
CA THR A 401 6.65 7.43 -31.67
C THR A 401 8.02 7.28 -32.32
N SER A 402 9.05 7.03 -31.50
CA SER A 402 10.43 6.86 -31.97
C SER A 402 10.73 5.43 -32.44
N LEU A 403 9.83 4.47 -32.19
CA LEU A 403 9.91 3.10 -32.71
C LEU A 403 9.15 2.92 -34.03
N ILE A 404 8.44 3.96 -34.48
CA ILE A 404 7.73 3.94 -35.74
C ILE A 404 8.77 4.09 -36.86
N PRO A 405 8.71 3.26 -37.92
CA PRO A 405 9.60 3.40 -39.07
C PRO A 405 9.61 4.83 -39.61
N GLU A 406 10.78 5.36 -39.98
CA GLU A 406 10.95 6.75 -40.40
C GLU A 406 10.09 7.12 -41.62
N SER A 407 9.89 6.16 -42.54
CA SER A 407 8.96 6.29 -43.69
C SER A 407 7.51 6.54 -43.30
N ILE A 408 7.13 6.20 -42.07
CA ILE A 408 5.78 6.33 -41.52
C ILE A 408 5.71 7.52 -40.55
N SER A 409 6.74 7.73 -39.72
CA SER A 409 6.77 8.79 -38.70
C SER A 409 6.70 10.21 -39.28
N VAL A 410 7.31 10.44 -40.46
CA VAL A 410 7.27 11.72 -41.18
C VAL A 410 5.84 12.05 -41.68
N ASN A 411 5.03 11.02 -41.94
CA ASN A 411 3.68 11.17 -42.51
C ASN A 411 2.56 11.14 -41.47
N LEU A 412 2.80 10.58 -40.27
CA LEU A 412 1.81 10.51 -39.18
C LEU A 412 1.46 11.86 -38.52
N VAL A 413 2.31 12.87 -38.70
CA VAL A 413 2.18 14.18 -38.06
C VAL A 413 1.44 15.20 -38.94
N ASN A 414 1.32 14.93 -40.24
CA ASN A 414 0.62 15.79 -41.19
C ASN A 414 -0.72 15.14 -41.57
N ASP A 415 -1.81 15.62 -40.97
CA ASP A 415 -3.20 15.13 -41.00
C ASP A 415 -3.88 14.95 -42.39
N ALA A 416 -3.14 14.85 -43.49
CA ALA A 416 -3.73 14.95 -44.84
C ALA A 416 -3.51 13.74 -45.78
N GLN A 417 -2.72 12.71 -45.44
CA GLN A 417 -2.34 11.68 -46.44
C GLN A 417 -2.37 10.20 -45.98
N ILE A 418 -3.22 9.83 -45.01
CA ILE A 418 -3.37 8.41 -44.57
C ILE A 418 -4.72 7.82 -45.02
N SER A 419 -5.31 8.37 -46.10
CA SER A 419 -6.46 7.75 -46.77
C SER A 419 -6.03 6.79 -47.89
N ASP A 420 -4.74 6.76 -48.27
CA ASP A 420 -4.24 5.97 -49.39
C ASP A 420 -3.61 4.64 -48.90
N CYS A 421 -4.42 3.58 -48.92
CA CYS A 421 -4.03 2.23 -48.47
C CYS A 421 -2.82 1.65 -49.23
N ASP A 422 -2.53 2.11 -50.45
CA ASP A 422 -1.44 1.57 -51.28
C ASP A 422 -0.06 2.10 -50.87
N PHE A 423 0.02 3.34 -50.37
CA PHE A 423 1.23 3.89 -49.76
C PHE A 423 1.61 3.11 -48.48
N LEU A 424 0.60 2.66 -47.74
CA LEU A 424 0.72 2.01 -46.43
C LEU A 424 1.18 0.55 -46.55
N ASN A 425 0.70 -0.16 -47.58
CA ASN A 425 1.15 -1.53 -47.86
C ASN A 425 2.64 -1.60 -48.24
N ASN A 426 3.16 -0.59 -48.94
CA ASN A 426 4.58 -0.54 -49.32
C ASN A 426 5.50 -0.19 -48.14
N CYS A 427 5.05 0.63 -47.18
CA CYS A 427 5.85 1.01 -46.00
C CYS A 427 5.86 -0.08 -44.91
N CYS A 428 4.83 -0.92 -44.85
CA CYS A 428 4.72 -2.03 -43.90
C CYS A 428 5.59 -3.26 -44.25
N ASN A 429 6.23 -3.28 -45.43
CA ASN A 429 7.06 -4.40 -45.89
C ASN A 429 8.45 -4.50 -45.21
N SER A 430 8.82 -3.56 -44.34
CA SER A 430 9.98 -3.73 -43.45
C SER A 430 9.59 -4.52 -42.20
N LEU A 431 9.46 -5.84 -42.36
CA LEU A 431 9.08 -6.77 -41.28
C LEU A 431 9.91 -6.54 -40.01
N ASP A 432 11.21 -6.26 -40.17
CA ASP A 432 12.15 -6.05 -39.05
C ASP A 432 11.91 -4.77 -38.25
N ALA A 433 11.45 -3.68 -38.88
CA ALA A 433 11.22 -2.42 -38.18
C ALA A 433 9.98 -2.53 -37.28
N TRP A 434 8.91 -3.16 -37.78
CA TRP A 434 7.68 -3.41 -37.02
C TRP A 434 7.84 -4.49 -35.95
N ASN A 435 8.65 -5.52 -36.19
CA ASN A 435 8.95 -6.56 -35.20
C ASN A 435 9.44 -5.98 -33.86
N THR A 436 10.19 -4.89 -33.91
CA THR A 436 10.69 -4.20 -32.71
C THR A 436 9.54 -3.49 -31.98
N PHE A 437 8.74 -2.71 -32.69
CA PHE A 437 7.56 -2.04 -32.13
C PHE A 437 6.61 -3.05 -31.47
N ASP A 438 6.26 -4.13 -32.18
CA ASP A 438 5.31 -5.15 -31.71
C ASP A 438 5.81 -5.89 -30.47
N ARG A 439 7.11 -6.23 -30.44
CA ARG A 439 7.73 -6.88 -29.29
C ARG A 439 7.57 -6.07 -28.01
N TYR A 440 7.62 -4.75 -28.10
CA TYR A 440 7.44 -3.85 -26.95
C TYR A 440 5.96 -3.55 -26.68
N ALA A 441 5.16 -3.32 -27.72
CA ALA A 441 3.73 -3.07 -27.60
C ALA A 441 2.97 -4.22 -26.92
N THR A 442 3.39 -5.48 -27.12
CA THR A 442 2.80 -6.63 -26.41
C THR A 442 3.10 -6.69 -24.91
N ARG A 443 4.02 -5.87 -24.39
CA ARG A 443 4.43 -5.88 -22.97
C ARG A 443 3.69 -4.82 -22.14
N VAL A 444 3.19 -3.77 -22.79
CA VAL A 444 2.47 -2.66 -22.16
C VAL A 444 1.12 -3.12 -21.62
N ARG A 445 0.82 -2.70 -20.38
CA ARG A 445 -0.45 -3.00 -19.70
C ARG A 445 -1.29 -1.77 -19.42
N ASN A 446 -0.68 -0.60 -19.24
CA ASN A 446 -1.39 0.65 -19.06
C ASN A 446 -0.82 1.65 -20.06
N LEU A 447 -1.65 2.49 -20.65
CA LEU A 447 -1.20 3.48 -21.61
C LEU A 447 -1.99 4.77 -21.48
N CYS A 448 -1.30 5.90 -21.56
CA CYS A 448 -1.81 7.25 -21.53
C CYS A 448 -1.37 7.92 -22.83
N ILE A 449 -2.35 8.31 -23.64
CA ILE A 449 -2.10 8.82 -24.99
C ILE A 449 -1.62 10.28 -24.98
N SER A 450 -1.73 10.98 -23.84
CA SER A 450 -1.09 12.30 -23.61
C SER A 450 -0.81 12.51 -22.12
N GLU A 451 0.20 13.33 -21.78
CA GLU A 451 0.75 13.40 -20.40
C GLU A 451 0.75 14.79 -19.76
N HIS A 452 0.11 15.78 -20.38
CA HIS A 452 0.01 17.12 -19.80
C HIS A 452 -1.41 17.66 -19.96
N ASP A 453 -1.92 18.24 -18.86
CA ASP A 453 -3.23 18.90 -18.79
C ASP A 453 -3.27 20.26 -19.52
N ASP A 454 -2.16 20.75 -20.11
CA ASP A 454 -2.04 22.17 -20.47
C ASP A 454 -1.35 22.50 -21.82
N ASP A 455 -1.31 21.59 -22.80
CA ASP A 455 -0.84 21.97 -24.15
C ASP A 455 -1.60 21.24 -25.28
N SER A 456 -2.49 21.96 -25.96
CA SER A 456 -3.43 21.37 -26.93
C SER A 456 -2.72 20.76 -28.15
N ALA A 457 -1.63 21.35 -28.62
CA ALA A 457 -0.90 20.88 -29.80
C ALA A 457 -0.21 19.52 -29.59
N HIS A 458 0.34 19.28 -28.40
CA HIS A 458 1.03 18.02 -28.08
C HIS A 458 0.04 16.87 -27.85
N VAL A 459 -1.07 17.14 -27.16
CA VAL A 459 -2.18 16.18 -26.97
C VAL A 459 -2.70 15.71 -28.34
N ILE A 460 -3.00 16.65 -29.23
CA ILE A 460 -3.51 16.35 -30.58
C ILE A 460 -2.50 15.48 -31.36
N LYS A 461 -1.22 15.83 -31.35
CA LYS A 461 -0.18 15.08 -32.08
C LYS A 461 -0.10 13.61 -31.67
N TYR A 462 0.00 13.31 -30.38
CA TYR A 462 0.19 11.92 -29.92
C TYR A 462 -1.09 11.10 -30.06
N GLN A 463 -2.25 11.73 -29.87
CA GLN A 463 -3.54 11.13 -30.16
C GLN A 463 -3.70 10.77 -31.64
N SER A 464 -3.45 11.71 -32.55
CA SER A 464 -3.53 11.45 -33.99
C SER A 464 -2.59 10.32 -34.40
N CYS A 465 -1.36 10.32 -33.88
CA CYS A 465 -0.42 9.21 -34.09
C CYS A 465 -0.98 7.86 -33.63
N TYR A 466 -1.51 7.76 -32.40
CA TYR A 466 -2.08 6.51 -31.90
C TYR A 466 -3.25 6.03 -32.76
N THR A 467 -4.20 6.93 -33.07
CA THR A 467 -5.37 6.60 -33.88
C THR A 467 -4.97 6.15 -35.28
N HIS A 468 -4.06 6.85 -35.95
CA HIS A 468 -3.55 6.44 -37.25
C HIS A 468 -2.87 5.08 -37.21
N LEU A 469 -2.05 4.79 -36.19
CA LEU A 469 -1.46 3.47 -36.02
C LEU A 469 -2.52 2.37 -35.85
N THR A 470 -3.63 2.65 -35.16
CA THR A 470 -4.72 1.67 -35.00
C THR A 470 -5.45 1.40 -36.31
N ILE A 471 -5.51 2.37 -37.23
CA ILE A 471 -6.04 2.17 -38.59
C ILE A 471 -5.05 1.34 -39.41
N LEU A 472 -3.78 1.71 -39.38
CA LEU A 472 -2.70 1.05 -40.12
C LEU A 472 -2.53 -0.42 -39.75
N ARG A 473 -2.57 -0.71 -38.45
CA ARG A 473 -2.31 -2.05 -37.92
C ARG A 473 -3.60 -2.85 -37.67
N GLY A 474 -4.75 -2.19 -37.62
CA GLY A 474 -6.04 -2.77 -37.22
C GLY A 474 -6.75 -3.66 -38.26
N GLN A 475 -6.09 -3.98 -39.38
CA GLN A 475 -6.62 -4.89 -40.39
C GLN A 475 -6.72 -6.32 -39.82
N ASP A 476 -7.95 -6.71 -39.48
CA ASP A 476 -8.55 -7.99 -39.03
C ASP A 476 -7.80 -9.04 -38.18
N LYS A 477 -6.49 -8.91 -37.92
CA LYS A 477 -5.73 -9.88 -37.12
C LYS A 477 -4.80 -9.26 -36.07
N PHE A 478 -4.60 -7.94 -36.07
CA PHE A 478 -3.64 -7.30 -35.17
C PHE A 478 -4.27 -6.12 -34.42
N HIS A 479 -4.32 -6.20 -33.08
CA HIS A 479 -4.65 -5.04 -32.24
C HIS A 479 -3.37 -4.33 -31.84
N LEU A 480 -3.34 -3.01 -32.00
CA LEU A 480 -2.26 -2.19 -31.46
C LEU A 480 -2.31 -2.30 -29.92
N PHE A 481 -1.21 -2.78 -29.32
CA PHE A 481 -1.14 -3.13 -27.89
C PHE A 481 -2.15 -4.22 -27.45
N PRO A 482 -2.01 -5.48 -27.93
CA PRO A 482 -3.03 -6.53 -27.76
C PRO A 482 -3.20 -7.04 -26.33
N LYS A 483 -2.36 -6.55 -25.39
CA LYS A 483 -2.28 -6.98 -24.00
C LYS A 483 -2.64 -5.87 -23.01
N LEU A 484 -3.08 -4.72 -23.52
CA LEU A 484 -3.44 -3.54 -22.74
C LEU A 484 -4.61 -3.83 -21.79
N ARG A 485 -4.52 -3.39 -20.54
CA ARG A 485 -5.52 -3.52 -19.48
C ARG A 485 -6.08 -2.16 -19.07
N GLY A 486 -5.26 -1.14 -18.98
CA GLY A 486 -5.65 0.24 -18.69
C GLY A 486 -5.37 1.17 -19.86
N LEU A 487 -6.29 2.08 -20.18
CA LEU A 487 -6.08 3.10 -21.20
C LEU A 487 -6.64 4.45 -20.75
N THR A 488 -5.84 5.50 -20.84
CA THR A 488 -6.30 6.90 -20.77
C THR A 488 -6.24 7.47 -22.18
N TYR A 489 -7.42 7.75 -22.73
CA TYR A 489 -7.61 8.22 -24.09
C TYR A 489 -8.24 9.61 -24.08
N PHE A 490 -7.51 10.58 -24.66
CA PHE A 490 -8.02 11.92 -24.87
C PHE A 490 -8.95 11.89 -26.07
N LEU A 491 -10.12 12.52 -25.98
CA LEU A 491 -11.10 12.57 -27.06
C LEU A 491 -11.07 13.97 -27.67
N SER A 492 -10.39 14.11 -28.82
CA SER A 492 -10.31 15.36 -29.58
C SER A 492 -11.24 15.39 -30.80
N GLY A 493 -11.80 14.25 -31.22
CA GLY A 493 -12.73 14.16 -32.35
C GLY A 493 -13.24 12.75 -32.65
N PRO A 494 -13.93 12.54 -33.78
CA PRO A 494 -14.57 11.27 -34.12
C PRO A 494 -13.53 10.18 -34.28
N ILE A 495 -13.83 9.02 -33.71
CA ILE A 495 -13.04 7.82 -33.96
C ILE A 495 -13.47 7.27 -35.32
N SER A 496 -12.53 7.23 -36.28
CA SER A 496 -12.77 6.63 -37.60
C SER A 496 -13.36 5.22 -37.46
N PRO A 497 -14.37 4.82 -38.25
CA PRO A 497 -14.94 3.47 -38.20
C PRO A 497 -13.90 2.35 -38.42
N GLN A 498 -12.82 2.64 -39.16
CA GLN A 498 -11.72 1.72 -39.42
C GLN A 498 -10.74 1.62 -38.25
N ALA A 499 -10.70 2.62 -37.37
CA ALA A 499 -9.85 2.60 -36.18
C ALA A 499 -10.43 1.63 -35.13
N LYS A 500 -9.54 0.83 -34.53
CA LYS A 500 -9.85 -0.05 -33.39
C LYS A 500 -8.98 0.35 -32.19
N PRO A 501 -9.17 1.55 -31.61
CA PRO A 501 -8.26 2.09 -30.59
C PRO A 501 -8.39 1.42 -29.23
N PHE A 502 -9.39 0.57 -29.02
CA PHE A 502 -9.65 -0.04 -27.72
C PHE A 502 -9.42 -1.55 -27.77
N PRO A 503 -8.21 -2.10 -27.62
CA PRO A 503 -8.01 -3.55 -27.65
C PRO A 503 -8.97 -4.33 -26.72
N PRO A 504 -9.49 -5.51 -27.13
CA PRO A 504 -10.47 -6.29 -26.36
C PRO A 504 -9.96 -6.78 -25.00
N SER A 505 -8.66 -6.65 -24.75
CA SER A 505 -8.04 -6.96 -23.46
C SER A 505 -8.26 -5.90 -22.38
N ILE A 506 -8.67 -4.67 -22.75
CA ILE A 506 -8.85 -3.55 -21.82
C ILE A 506 -9.90 -3.91 -20.76
N ARG A 507 -9.62 -3.47 -19.54
CA ARG A 507 -10.46 -3.64 -18.35
C ARG A 507 -10.74 -2.31 -17.66
N SER A 508 -9.84 -1.33 -17.72
CA SER A 508 -10.08 0.01 -17.21
C SER A 508 -9.83 1.04 -18.32
N LEU A 509 -10.79 1.94 -18.53
CA LEU A 509 -10.72 2.98 -19.55
C LEU A 509 -11.04 4.34 -18.94
N THR A 510 -10.16 5.31 -19.09
CA THR A 510 -10.42 6.73 -18.81
C THR A 510 -10.55 7.49 -20.12
N LEU A 511 -11.70 8.13 -20.34
CA LEU A 511 -11.93 9.04 -21.46
C LEU A 511 -11.83 10.48 -20.96
N ILE A 512 -10.91 11.27 -21.52
CA ILE A 512 -10.73 12.69 -21.20
C ILE A 512 -11.30 13.52 -22.34
N CYS A 513 -12.38 14.25 -22.08
CA CYS A 513 -13.05 15.12 -23.05
C CYS A 513 -12.54 16.57 -22.91
N HIS A 514 -12.27 17.27 -24.02
CA HIS A 514 -11.78 18.65 -24.01
C HIS A 514 -12.81 19.65 -24.59
N SER A 515 -12.81 20.89 -24.08
CA SER A 515 -13.83 21.93 -24.37
C SER A 515 -13.68 22.65 -25.71
N THR A 516 -12.52 22.57 -26.36
CA THR A 516 -12.11 23.53 -27.41
C THR A 516 -12.57 23.16 -28.82
N LEU A 517 -13.32 22.07 -28.99
CA LEU A 517 -13.61 21.53 -30.31
C LEU A 517 -15.10 21.16 -30.41
N ASP A 518 -15.77 21.64 -31.47
CA ASP A 518 -17.13 21.25 -31.90
C ASP A 518 -17.21 19.76 -32.37
N CYS A 519 -16.30 18.93 -31.87
CA CYS A 519 -16.00 17.61 -32.39
C CYS A 519 -16.78 16.52 -31.63
N ASP A 520 -16.95 15.40 -32.34
CA ASP A 520 -18.01 14.40 -32.21
C ASP A 520 -18.43 13.88 -30.82
N PRO A 521 -19.68 13.42 -30.71
CA PRO A 521 -20.35 13.23 -29.43
C PRO A 521 -19.88 11.94 -28.73
N ILE A 522 -19.84 11.96 -27.38
CA ILE A 522 -19.35 10.86 -26.52
C ILE A 522 -19.96 9.48 -26.87
N GLU A 523 -21.18 9.49 -27.41
CA GLU A 523 -21.91 8.34 -27.95
C GLU A 523 -21.06 7.53 -28.94
N SER A 524 -20.38 8.20 -29.88
CA SER A 524 -19.59 7.51 -30.89
C SER A 524 -18.37 6.82 -30.28
N ALA A 525 -17.77 7.42 -29.25
CA ALA A 525 -16.66 6.81 -28.53
C ALA A 525 -17.14 5.59 -27.75
N LEU A 526 -18.24 5.72 -27.00
CA LEU A 526 -18.81 4.61 -26.23
C LEU A 526 -19.25 3.45 -27.11
N ASP A 527 -19.88 3.70 -28.26
CA ASP A 527 -20.23 2.65 -29.23
C ASP A 527 -19.00 1.87 -29.70
N ARG A 528 -17.90 2.58 -29.96
CA ARG A 528 -16.63 1.96 -30.33
C ARG A 528 -16.07 1.13 -29.18
N VAL A 529 -16.12 1.65 -27.95
CA VAL A 529 -15.67 0.91 -26.75
C VAL A 529 -16.49 -0.38 -26.59
N VAL A 530 -17.82 -0.32 -26.72
CA VAL A 530 -18.66 -1.51 -26.64
C VAL A 530 -18.32 -2.52 -27.74
N ALA A 531 -18.08 -2.02 -28.96
CA ALA A 531 -17.75 -2.89 -30.09
C ALA A 531 -16.40 -3.59 -29.92
N ASP A 532 -15.39 -2.88 -29.40
CA ASP A 532 -14.05 -3.41 -29.27
C ASP A 532 -13.76 -4.14 -27.96
N ALA A 533 -14.25 -3.61 -26.84
CA ALA A 533 -13.96 -4.04 -25.48
C ALA A 533 -15.26 -4.30 -24.69
N PRO A 534 -16.08 -5.29 -25.10
CA PRO A 534 -17.39 -5.52 -24.49
C PRO A 534 -17.35 -6.01 -23.04
N ARG A 535 -16.17 -6.42 -22.53
CA ARG A 535 -15.96 -6.88 -21.15
C ARG A 535 -15.13 -5.88 -20.34
N LEU A 536 -15.46 -4.61 -20.41
CA LEU A 536 -14.82 -3.58 -19.60
C LEU A 536 -15.14 -3.83 -18.11
N ASP A 537 -14.25 -3.52 -17.19
CA ASP A 537 -14.51 -3.64 -15.74
C ASP A 537 -14.76 -2.25 -15.15
N GLU A 538 -14.03 -1.22 -15.60
CA GLU A 538 -14.10 0.16 -15.12
C GLU A 538 -14.11 1.16 -16.29
N LEU A 539 -15.02 2.15 -16.23
CA LEU A 539 -15.07 3.29 -17.14
C LEU A 539 -15.05 4.60 -16.36
N ARG A 540 -14.09 5.48 -16.63
CA ARG A 540 -14.05 6.84 -16.09
C ARG A 540 -14.20 7.86 -17.23
N ILE A 541 -14.98 8.91 -17.00
CA ILE A 541 -15.09 10.03 -17.94
C ILE A 541 -14.75 11.33 -17.20
N ILE A 542 -13.87 12.13 -17.79
CA ILE A 542 -13.36 13.39 -17.23
C ILE A 542 -13.56 14.51 -18.23
N GLY A 543 -13.90 15.71 -17.75
CA GLY A 543 -13.99 16.92 -18.56
C GLY A 543 -15.37 17.17 -19.16
N PRO A 544 -15.53 18.22 -19.99
CA PRO A 544 -16.81 18.62 -20.57
C PRO A 544 -17.28 17.68 -21.66
N MET A 545 -18.54 17.23 -21.53
CA MET A 545 -19.17 16.34 -22.51
C MET A 545 -20.13 17.10 -23.43
N ARG A 546 -20.24 16.60 -24.65
CA ARG A 546 -21.21 17.03 -25.65
C ARG A 546 -21.90 15.80 -26.23
N THR A 547 -23.22 15.87 -26.39
CA THR A 547 -24.03 14.86 -27.09
C THR A 547 -24.73 15.51 -28.27
N ARG A 548 -25.06 14.72 -29.31
CA ARG A 548 -25.74 15.26 -30.53
C ARG A 548 -27.25 15.07 -30.54
N VAL A 549 -27.80 14.28 -29.61
CA VAL A 549 -29.24 13.93 -29.48
C VAL A 549 -29.94 13.64 -30.81
N SER A 550 -30.12 12.36 -31.14
CA SER A 550 -31.36 11.90 -31.76
C SER A 550 -31.81 10.59 -31.14
N HIS A 551 -32.96 10.62 -30.46
CA HIS A 551 -33.62 9.46 -29.90
C HIS A 551 -34.00 8.46 -31.00
N SER A 552 -33.21 7.41 -31.25
CA SER A 552 -33.70 6.16 -31.86
C SER A 552 -32.57 5.20 -32.20
N THR A 553 -32.22 4.28 -31.29
CA THR A 553 -32.16 2.81 -31.50
C THR A 553 -31.45 2.15 -30.31
N PRO A 554 -31.83 0.91 -29.92
CA PRO A 554 -31.10 0.16 -28.91
C PRO A 554 -29.69 -0.11 -29.44
N ARG A 555 -28.68 0.44 -28.76
CA ARG A 555 -27.27 0.23 -29.14
C ARG A 555 -26.71 -0.98 -28.40
N ARG A 556 -25.61 -1.52 -28.94
CA ARG A 556 -24.91 -2.68 -28.36
C ARG A 556 -24.64 -2.41 -26.88
N LEU A 557 -24.79 -3.44 -26.05
CA LEU A 557 -24.60 -3.34 -24.62
C LEU A 557 -23.19 -3.79 -24.23
N PHE A 558 -22.64 -3.17 -23.18
CA PHE A 558 -21.54 -3.77 -22.45
C PHE A 558 -21.97 -5.13 -21.93
N ALA A 559 -21.26 -6.19 -22.33
CA ALA A 559 -21.49 -7.53 -21.79
C ALA A 559 -21.04 -7.62 -20.32
N HIS A 560 -20.08 -6.79 -19.94
CA HIS A 560 -19.64 -6.58 -18.56
C HIS A 560 -19.15 -5.13 -18.41
N ILE A 561 -19.49 -4.50 -17.29
CA ILE A 561 -18.96 -3.23 -16.77
C ILE A 561 -19.31 -3.17 -15.29
N GLY A 562 -18.29 -3.23 -14.42
CA GLY A 562 -18.50 -3.26 -12.97
C GLY A 562 -18.70 -1.85 -12.42
N SER A 563 -17.75 -0.96 -12.70
CA SER A 563 -17.73 0.39 -12.17
C SER A 563 -17.74 1.47 -13.24
N VAL A 564 -18.50 2.53 -13.00
CA VAL A 564 -18.51 3.75 -13.82
C VAL A 564 -18.28 4.97 -12.93
N ASP A 565 -17.30 5.80 -13.30
CA ASP A 565 -16.95 7.02 -12.60
C ASP A 565 -17.13 8.25 -13.49
N LEU A 566 -18.15 9.03 -13.16
CA LEU A 566 -18.54 10.30 -13.80
C LEU A 566 -18.40 11.48 -12.83
N SER A 567 -17.68 11.31 -11.71
CA SER A 567 -17.55 12.34 -10.67
C SER A 567 -16.81 13.61 -11.16
N LYS A 568 -15.96 13.47 -12.17
CA LYS A 568 -15.21 14.57 -12.81
C LYS A 568 -15.72 14.90 -14.23
N ALA A 569 -16.83 14.30 -14.65
CA ALA A 569 -17.46 14.63 -15.92
C ALA A 569 -18.30 15.90 -15.75
N HIS A 570 -18.17 16.87 -16.66
CA HIS A 570 -19.06 18.02 -16.66
C HIS A 570 -20.29 17.69 -17.51
N ILE A 571 -21.34 17.23 -16.82
CA ILE A 571 -22.56 16.68 -17.42
C ILE A 571 -23.67 17.74 -17.38
N ARG A 572 -24.26 18.07 -18.54
CA ARG A 572 -25.52 18.84 -18.60
C ARG A 572 -26.69 17.88 -18.86
N ALA A 573 -27.92 18.41 -18.81
CA ALA A 573 -29.13 17.60 -18.86
C ALA A 573 -29.23 16.69 -20.10
N PRO A 574 -28.98 17.18 -21.33
CA PRO A 574 -29.01 16.33 -22.52
C PRO A 574 -27.93 15.24 -22.51
N GLU A 575 -26.74 15.57 -22.01
CA GLU A 575 -25.64 14.60 -21.86
C GLU A 575 -26.00 13.48 -20.89
N LEU A 576 -26.61 13.82 -19.75
CA LEU A 576 -27.02 12.86 -18.74
C LEU A 576 -28.08 11.89 -19.29
N THR A 577 -29.10 12.39 -19.99
CA THR A 577 -30.14 11.55 -20.62
C THR A 577 -29.53 10.50 -21.53
N VAL A 578 -28.60 10.91 -22.38
CA VAL A 578 -27.95 10.02 -23.35
C VAL A 578 -27.05 9.00 -22.64
N LEU A 579 -26.25 9.41 -21.67
CA LEU A 579 -25.41 8.48 -20.89
C LEU A 579 -26.26 7.46 -20.15
N CYS A 580 -27.35 7.90 -19.52
CA CYS A 580 -28.31 7.00 -18.88
C CYS A 580 -28.89 6.00 -19.89
N LEU A 581 -29.28 6.42 -21.10
CA LEU A 581 -29.75 5.48 -22.12
C LEU A 581 -28.68 4.47 -22.55
N LEU A 582 -27.44 4.90 -22.72
CA LEU A 582 -26.34 4.04 -23.15
C LEU A 582 -25.89 3.05 -22.06
N LEU A 583 -25.91 3.47 -20.80
CA LEU A 583 -25.35 2.72 -19.69
C LEU A 583 -26.41 1.98 -18.86
N SER A 584 -27.68 2.38 -18.93
CA SER A 584 -28.75 1.83 -18.06
C SER A 584 -28.97 0.33 -18.20
N GLN A 585 -28.73 -0.22 -19.39
CA GLN A 585 -28.90 -1.64 -19.70
C GLN A 585 -27.64 -2.46 -19.44
N ALA A 586 -26.53 -1.80 -19.08
CA ALA A 586 -25.29 -2.46 -18.74
C ALA A 586 -25.31 -2.96 -17.28
N PRO A 587 -24.63 -4.08 -16.95
CA PRO A 587 -24.66 -4.67 -15.61
C PRO A 587 -23.76 -3.94 -14.60
N ILE A 588 -23.93 -2.62 -14.47
CA ILE A 588 -23.16 -1.75 -13.57
C ILE A 588 -23.50 -2.06 -12.13
N SER A 589 -22.48 -2.37 -11.32
CA SER A 589 -22.63 -2.57 -9.87
C SER A 589 -22.31 -1.31 -9.08
N ASP A 590 -21.37 -0.49 -9.55
CA ASP A 590 -20.83 0.65 -8.80
C ASP A 590 -20.81 1.92 -9.67
N LEU A 591 -21.53 2.96 -9.26
CA LEU A 591 -21.62 4.22 -10.00
C LEU A 591 -21.16 5.39 -9.13
N LYS A 592 -20.24 6.20 -9.65
CA LYS A 592 -19.92 7.53 -9.10
C LYS A 592 -20.40 8.61 -10.07
N ILE A 593 -21.11 9.62 -9.60
CA ILE A 593 -21.66 10.67 -10.49
C ILE A 593 -21.79 12.01 -9.78
N HIS A 594 -21.42 13.08 -10.49
CA HIS A 594 -21.68 14.46 -10.07
C HIS A 594 -22.76 15.09 -10.96
N LEU A 595 -23.91 15.39 -10.37
CA LEU A 595 -25.03 16.09 -10.99
C LEU A 595 -24.86 17.61 -10.77
N GLN A 596 -24.46 18.33 -11.81
CA GLN A 596 -24.24 19.78 -11.76
C GLN A 596 -25.56 20.57 -11.60
N ASP A 597 -25.51 21.77 -11.01
CA ASP A 597 -26.72 22.51 -10.65
C ASP A 597 -27.49 23.10 -11.85
N ARG A 598 -28.81 22.91 -11.82
CA ARG A 598 -29.84 23.27 -12.84
C ARG A 598 -29.95 22.31 -14.03
N LEU A 599 -29.96 21.00 -13.78
CA LEU A 599 -30.45 20.04 -14.76
C LEU A 599 -31.98 20.16 -14.90
N ASN A 600 -32.45 21.04 -15.78
CA ASN A 600 -33.86 21.10 -16.20
C ASN A 600 -34.16 19.89 -17.11
N MET A 601 -34.25 18.72 -16.51
CA MET A 601 -34.44 17.45 -17.22
C MET A 601 -35.91 17.12 -17.40
N ASN A 602 -36.28 16.70 -18.61
CA ASN A 602 -37.56 16.05 -18.86
C ASN A 602 -37.44 14.54 -18.61
N TRP A 603 -37.53 14.12 -17.34
CA TRP A 603 -37.40 12.72 -16.92
C TRP A 603 -38.57 11.82 -17.37
N GLU A 604 -39.71 12.37 -17.81
CA GLU A 604 -40.90 11.61 -18.20
C GLU A 604 -40.63 10.59 -19.33
N VAL A 605 -39.60 10.83 -20.14
CA VAL A 605 -39.26 10.01 -21.31
C VAL A 605 -38.29 8.87 -20.98
N LEU A 606 -37.64 8.86 -19.81
CA LEU A 606 -36.62 7.86 -19.46
C LEU A 606 -37.22 6.65 -18.70
N PRO A 607 -37.04 5.41 -19.20
CA PRO A 607 -37.39 4.20 -18.46
C PRO A 607 -36.49 4.03 -17.21
N PRO A 608 -36.83 3.13 -16.27
CA PRO A 608 -35.98 2.83 -15.12
C PRO A 608 -34.55 2.46 -15.53
N ILE A 609 -33.55 3.04 -14.86
CA ILE A 609 -32.13 2.94 -15.22
C ILE A 609 -31.30 2.17 -14.18
N PHE A 610 -30.21 1.53 -14.59
CA PHE A 610 -29.24 0.87 -13.70
C PHE A 610 -29.87 -0.19 -12.78
N SER A 611 -30.46 -1.24 -13.35
CA SER A 611 -31.17 -2.29 -12.60
C SER A 611 -30.29 -3.17 -11.71
N THR A 612 -28.98 -3.24 -11.99
CA THR A 612 -28.01 -4.08 -11.25
C THR A 612 -27.20 -3.32 -10.20
N LEU A 613 -27.45 -2.02 -10.03
CA LEU A 613 -26.65 -1.14 -9.19
C LEU A 613 -26.70 -1.57 -7.72
N LYS A 614 -25.52 -1.71 -7.10
CA LYS A 614 -25.34 -2.07 -5.69
C LYS A 614 -24.75 -0.92 -4.87
N GLN A 615 -23.90 -0.10 -5.47
CA GLN A 615 -23.29 1.06 -4.83
C GLN A 615 -23.46 2.31 -5.69
N LEU A 616 -23.87 3.40 -5.05
CA LEU A 616 -24.01 4.71 -5.68
C LEU A 616 -23.29 5.76 -4.84
N ASP A 617 -22.31 6.44 -5.43
CA ASP A 617 -21.68 7.65 -4.91
C ASP A 617 -22.16 8.84 -5.75
N ILE A 618 -23.02 9.66 -5.17
CA ILE A 618 -23.72 10.72 -5.88
C ILE A 618 -23.47 12.06 -5.25
N ARG A 619 -23.05 13.03 -6.06
CA ARG A 619 -22.89 14.43 -5.69
C ARG A 619 -23.86 15.30 -6.48
N GLY A 620 -24.44 16.33 -5.87
CA GLY A 620 -25.28 17.31 -6.59
C GLY A 620 -26.35 17.95 -5.72
N SER A 621 -27.18 18.83 -6.30
CA SER A 621 -28.34 19.38 -5.57
C SER A 621 -29.36 18.29 -5.21
N VAL A 622 -30.00 18.48 -4.05
CA VAL A 622 -31.01 17.56 -3.48
C VAL A 622 -32.10 17.23 -4.49
N PHE A 623 -32.65 18.22 -5.20
CA PHE A 623 -33.68 17.99 -6.22
C PHE A 623 -33.19 17.14 -7.39
N SER A 624 -31.97 17.39 -7.88
CA SER A 624 -31.38 16.61 -8.97
C SER A 624 -31.16 15.16 -8.55
N VAL A 625 -30.70 14.95 -7.32
CA VAL A 625 -30.51 13.62 -6.73
C VAL A 625 -31.84 12.89 -6.53
N ILE A 626 -32.87 13.56 -6.01
CA ILE A 626 -34.22 12.98 -5.88
C ILE A 626 -34.74 12.49 -7.22
N LEU A 627 -34.67 13.35 -8.25
CA LEU A 627 -35.14 13.01 -9.59
C LEU A 627 -34.35 11.83 -10.17
N PHE A 628 -33.02 11.81 -10.00
CA PHE A 628 -32.17 10.71 -10.45
C PHE A 628 -32.51 9.40 -9.72
N LEU A 629 -32.56 9.44 -8.38
CA LEU A 629 -32.90 8.30 -7.54
C LEU A 629 -34.29 7.77 -7.85
N SER A 630 -35.27 8.61 -8.20
CA SER A 630 -36.63 8.17 -8.57
C SER A 630 -36.66 7.27 -9.82
N ARG A 631 -35.61 7.33 -10.64
CA ARG A 631 -35.51 6.59 -11.90
C ARG A 631 -34.63 5.34 -11.80
N ILE A 632 -33.87 5.17 -10.72
CA ILE A 632 -33.04 3.96 -10.55
C ILE A 632 -33.94 2.73 -10.42
N ALA A 633 -33.71 1.73 -11.27
CA ALA A 633 -34.44 0.46 -11.28
C ALA A 633 -33.92 -0.55 -10.24
N ALA A 634 -32.73 -0.32 -9.67
CA ALA A 634 -32.11 -1.22 -8.72
C ALA A 634 -32.87 -1.31 -7.39
N THR A 635 -33.67 -2.36 -7.24
CA THR A 635 -34.25 -2.81 -5.97
C THR A 635 -33.21 -3.43 -5.03
N HIS A 636 -31.92 -3.46 -5.42
CA HIS A 636 -30.81 -4.05 -4.69
C HIS A 636 -29.68 -3.05 -4.41
N LEU A 637 -29.97 -1.75 -4.44
CA LEU A 637 -29.01 -0.74 -4.00
C LEU A 637 -28.72 -0.97 -2.51
N HIS A 638 -27.47 -1.34 -2.20
CA HIS A 638 -27.02 -1.66 -0.86
C HIS A 638 -26.29 -0.50 -0.19
N THR A 639 -25.56 0.31 -0.97
CA THR A 639 -24.75 1.43 -0.44
C THR A 639 -25.06 2.71 -1.20
N LEU A 640 -25.35 3.77 -0.47
CA LEU A 640 -25.52 5.12 -1.01
C LEU A 640 -24.57 6.06 -0.28
N VAL A 641 -23.67 6.71 -1.01
CA VAL A 641 -22.90 7.86 -0.56
C VAL A 641 -23.52 9.09 -1.23
N PHE A 642 -24.00 10.06 -0.46
CA PHE A 642 -24.57 11.29 -0.99
C PHE A 642 -23.87 12.53 -0.45
N GLN A 643 -23.42 13.37 -1.37
CA GLN A 643 -22.74 14.63 -1.13
C GLN A 643 -23.51 15.80 -1.77
N PRO A 644 -24.22 16.64 -1.00
CA PRO A 644 -24.93 17.77 -1.55
C PRO A 644 -23.97 18.87 -2.02
N ASP A 645 -24.28 19.46 -3.17
CA ASP A 645 -23.69 20.74 -3.59
C ASP A 645 -24.34 21.89 -2.79
N GLY A 646 -23.55 22.85 -2.32
CA GLY A 646 -23.94 23.77 -1.25
C GLY A 646 -25.08 24.75 -1.59
N GLN A 647 -26.12 24.77 -0.73
CA GLN A 647 -27.00 25.91 -0.37
C GLN A 647 -27.75 25.57 0.96
N PRO A 648 -27.99 26.53 1.87
CA PRO A 648 -28.61 26.30 3.19
C PRO A 648 -30.13 26.00 3.17
N TYR A 649 -30.77 26.02 1.99
CA TYR A 649 -32.20 25.71 1.84
C TYR A 649 -32.48 24.21 1.59
N GLY A 650 -31.42 23.38 1.50
CA GLY A 650 -31.52 21.97 1.08
C GLY A 650 -31.96 20.98 2.15
N ILE A 651 -31.79 21.28 3.45
CA ILE A 651 -32.04 20.30 4.53
C ILE A 651 -33.52 19.96 4.69
N MET A 652 -34.41 20.95 4.62
CA MET A 652 -35.86 20.65 4.64
C MET A 652 -36.24 19.83 3.41
N ALA A 653 -35.66 20.12 2.24
CA ALA A 653 -35.91 19.31 1.05
C ALA A 653 -35.35 17.88 1.17
N ILE A 654 -34.25 17.68 1.92
CA ILE A 654 -33.72 16.35 2.25
C ILE A 654 -34.77 15.58 3.07
N TYR A 655 -35.31 16.18 4.12
CA TYR A 655 -36.28 15.52 4.97
C TYR A 655 -37.64 15.32 4.29
N ASP A 656 -38.20 16.38 3.70
CA ASP A 656 -39.54 16.38 3.12
C ASP A 656 -39.63 15.58 1.81
N TYR A 657 -38.52 15.44 1.07
CA TYR A 657 -38.55 14.85 -0.27
C TYR A 657 -37.53 13.72 -0.50
N LEU A 658 -36.28 13.84 -0.02
CA LEU A 658 -35.28 12.78 -0.26
C LEU A 658 -35.52 11.55 0.63
N MET A 659 -35.74 11.73 1.93
CA MET A 659 -35.95 10.62 2.86
C MET A 659 -37.17 9.75 2.48
N PRO A 660 -38.35 10.31 2.14
CA PRO A 660 -39.47 9.53 1.64
C PRO A 660 -39.13 8.69 0.43
N VAL A 661 -38.39 9.24 -0.55
CA VAL A 661 -37.98 8.50 -1.75
C VAL A 661 -37.04 7.34 -1.41
N LEU A 662 -36.10 7.54 -0.49
CA LEU A 662 -35.22 6.46 -0.04
C LEU A 662 -36.00 5.33 0.67
N VAL A 663 -36.95 5.71 1.53
CA VAL A 663 -37.78 4.77 2.29
C VAL A 663 -38.78 4.04 1.40
N GLU A 664 -39.38 4.71 0.43
CA GLU A 664 -40.37 4.10 -0.46
C GLU A 664 -39.70 3.14 -1.43
N ARG A 665 -38.54 3.52 -1.99
CA ARG A 665 -37.92 2.79 -3.10
C ARG A 665 -36.86 1.77 -2.69
N PHE A 666 -36.10 2.05 -1.61
CA PHE A 666 -34.94 1.24 -1.22
C PHE A 666 -35.06 0.63 0.18
N ARG A 667 -36.28 0.64 0.76
CA ARG A 667 -36.58 -0.06 2.01
C ARG A 667 -36.22 -1.54 1.90
N GLY A 668 -35.48 -2.04 2.88
CA GLY A 668 -35.02 -3.43 2.94
C GLY A 668 -33.75 -3.72 2.12
N SER A 669 -33.51 -3.00 1.02
CA SER A 669 -32.31 -3.18 0.19
C SER A 669 -31.12 -2.36 0.69
N LEU A 670 -31.33 -1.10 1.09
CA LEU A 670 -30.25 -0.22 1.51
C LEU A 670 -29.67 -0.68 2.85
N LYS A 671 -28.36 -0.98 2.87
CA LYS A 671 -27.63 -1.47 4.05
C LYS A 671 -26.65 -0.45 4.61
N SER A 672 -26.10 0.42 3.77
CA SER A 672 -25.16 1.47 4.16
C SER A 672 -25.57 2.81 3.56
N LEU A 673 -25.57 3.86 4.39
CA LEU A 673 -25.81 5.24 3.95
C LEU A 673 -24.72 6.15 4.51
N ASP A 674 -23.96 6.77 3.61
CA ASP A 674 -23.00 7.82 3.94
C ASP A 674 -23.57 9.15 3.44
N PHE A 675 -23.82 10.07 4.36
CA PHE A 675 -24.54 11.30 4.10
C PHE A 675 -23.73 12.50 4.57
N HIS A 676 -23.34 13.36 3.64
CA HIS A 676 -22.56 14.56 3.94
C HIS A 676 -23.47 15.79 4.06
N ILE A 677 -23.24 16.60 5.08
CA ILE A 677 -23.96 17.85 5.35
C ILE A 677 -22.94 18.98 5.30
N ASN A 678 -22.87 19.66 4.16
CA ASN A 678 -21.94 20.75 3.91
C ASN A 678 -22.64 22.10 4.16
N GLU A 679 -22.83 22.49 5.42
CA GLU A 679 -23.34 23.83 5.77
C GLU A 679 -22.20 24.80 6.11
N PRO A 680 -22.23 26.04 5.57
CA PRO A 680 -21.10 26.95 5.73
C PRO A 680 -21.03 27.69 7.08
N ARG A 681 -22.06 27.68 7.96
CA ARG A 681 -22.03 28.40 9.25
C ARG A 681 -23.00 27.82 10.29
N PRO A 682 -22.54 27.34 11.45
CA PRO A 682 -23.45 26.89 12.48
C PRO A 682 -24.20 28.06 13.15
N ARG A 683 -25.52 27.99 13.30
CA ARG A 683 -26.37 28.88 14.13
C ARG A 683 -27.21 28.04 15.09
N ALA A 684 -27.75 28.64 16.17
CA ALA A 684 -28.58 27.95 17.17
C ALA A 684 -29.81 27.17 16.62
N ARG A 685 -30.12 27.28 15.31
CA ARG A 685 -31.14 26.49 14.60
C ARG A 685 -30.65 25.11 14.14
N ASP A 686 -29.37 24.77 14.28
CA ASP A 686 -28.80 23.53 13.71
C ASP A 686 -29.08 22.28 14.53
N SER A 687 -29.34 22.43 15.83
CA SER A 687 -29.82 21.31 16.65
C SER A 687 -31.18 20.82 16.13
N ASP A 688 -32.08 21.72 15.74
CA ASP A 688 -33.36 21.33 15.13
C ASP A 688 -33.16 20.69 13.75
N LEU A 689 -32.15 21.11 12.99
CA LEU A 689 -31.82 20.53 11.69
C LEU A 689 -31.27 19.10 11.80
N VAL A 690 -30.30 18.87 12.69
CA VAL A 690 -29.78 17.53 12.97
C VAL A 690 -30.91 16.63 13.51
N LYS A 691 -31.76 17.16 14.40
CA LYS A 691 -32.95 16.46 14.88
C LYS A 691 -33.87 16.01 13.75
N ILE A 692 -34.20 16.90 12.81
CA ILE A 692 -35.07 16.60 11.66
C ILE A 692 -34.44 15.50 10.78
N ILE A 693 -33.14 15.62 10.46
CA ILE A 693 -32.44 14.60 9.67
C ILE A 693 -32.45 13.24 10.38
N LEU A 694 -32.10 13.20 11.67
CA LEU A 694 -32.12 11.97 12.47
C LEU A 694 -33.53 11.38 12.51
N GLN A 695 -34.58 12.18 12.70
CA GLN A 695 -35.96 11.70 12.65
C GLN A 695 -36.30 11.08 11.28
N GLY A 696 -35.82 11.68 10.19
CA GLY A 696 -36.07 11.21 8.82
C GLY A 696 -35.33 9.91 8.47
N LEU A 697 -34.22 9.64 9.15
CA LEU A 697 -33.45 8.41 8.98
C LEU A 697 -34.05 7.21 9.72
N LYS A 698 -34.89 7.45 10.74
CA LYS A 698 -35.47 6.39 11.57
C LYS A 698 -36.26 5.34 10.77
N PRO A 699 -37.13 5.70 9.81
CA PRO A 699 -37.80 4.71 8.97
C PRO A 699 -36.84 3.87 8.11
N LEU A 700 -35.66 4.37 7.72
CA LEU A 700 -34.65 3.60 6.99
C LEU A 700 -33.94 2.59 7.91
N VAL A 701 -33.62 3.01 9.14
CA VAL A 701 -33.02 2.16 10.15
C VAL A 701 -33.98 1.04 10.58
N ASP A 702 -35.24 1.38 10.82
CA ASP A 702 -36.29 0.42 11.14
C ASP A 702 -36.56 -0.54 9.94
N ALA A 703 -36.25 -0.10 8.71
CA ALA A 703 -36.30 -0.91 7.50
C ALA A 703 -35.06 -1.81 7.26
N GLY A 704 -34.10 -1.84 8.18
CA GLY A 704 -32.95 -2.75 8.12
C GLY A 704 -31.68 -2.19 7.49
N LEU A 705 -31.48 -0.86 7.56
CA LEU A 705 -30.18 -0.21 7.39
C LEU A 705 -29.23 -0.70 8.50
N GLN A 706 -27.97 -1.01 8.16
CA GLN A 706 -27.00 -1.59 9.08
C GLN A 706 -25.86 -0.62 9.42
N SER A 707 -25.47 0.23 8.48
CA SER A 707 -24.41 1.23 8.66
C SER A 707 -24.91 2.60 8.23
N LEU A 708 -24.63 3.60 9.06
CA LEU A 708 -24.97 4.98 8.82
C LEU A 708 -23.78 5.86 9.17
N ARG A 709 -23.27 6.63 8.21
CA ARG A 709 -22.26 7.67 8.42
C ARG A 709 -22.85 9.02 8.12
N LEU A 710 -22.91 9.88 9.11
CA LEU A 710 -23.32 11.27 8.98
C LEU A 710 -22.08 12.15 9.12
N PHE A 711 -21.70 12.82 8.04
CA PHE A 711 -20.59 13.77 8.04
C PHE A 711 -21.17 15.18 8.12
N LEU A 712 -20.84 15.92 9.18
CA LEU A 712 -21.27 17.31 9.36
C LEU A 712 -20.06 18.24 9.27
N GLN A 713 -20.11 19.18 8.32
CA GLN A 713 -19.09 20.22 8.25
C GLN A 713 -19.39 21.31 9.30
N VAL A 714 -18.63 21.32 10.40
CA VAL A 714 -18.72 22.34 11.47
C VAL A 714 -17.43 23.19 11.48
N ASP A 715 -17.55 24.48 11.81
CA ASP A 715 -16.42 25.37 12.08
C ASP A 715 -15.86 25.11 13.50
N ALA A 716 -14.57 24.77 13.59
CA ALA A 716 -13.85 24.43 14.83
C ALA A 716 -13.89 25.53 15.91
N THR A 717 -14.25 26.76 15.54
CA THR A 717 -14.22 27.93 16.43
C THR A 717 -15.48 28.12 17.28
N MET A 718 -16.53 27.31 17.08
CA MET A 718 -17.76 27.35 17.90
C MET A 718 -18.00 26.01 18.64
N PRO A 719 -18.25 26.02 19.95
CA PRO A 719 -18.69 24.81 20.65
C PRO A 719 -20.06 24.41 20.09
N VAL A 720 -20.16 23.21 19.52
CA VAL A 720 -21.43 22.66 19.03
C VAL A 720 -22.30 22.28 20.24
N TRP A 721 -23.23 23.15 20.62
CA TRP A 721 -24.24 22.84 21.63
C TRP A 721 -25.43 22.15 20.94
N PHE A 722 -25.45 20.82 20.94
CA PHE A 722 -26.66 20.07 20.64
C PHE A 722 -27.64 20.14 21.80
N SER A 723 -28.94 20.25 21.51
CA SER A 723 -29.98 20.14 22.53
C SER A 723 -29.92 18.76 23.21
N PRO A 724 -30.36 18.62 24.47
CA PRO A 724 -30.41 17.33 25.16
C PRO A 724 -31.15 16.25 24.35
N GLU A 725 -32.16 16.66 23.59
CA GLU A 725 -32.92 15.80 22.69
C GLU A 725 -32.04 15.24 21.56
N VAL A 726 -31.27 16.08 20.87
CA VAL A 726 -30.34 15.62 19.81
C VAL A 726 -29.24 14.75 20.40
N GLN A 727 -28.69 15.12 21.56
CA GLN A 727 -27.69 14.30 22.24
C GLN A 727 -28.23 12.88 22.51
N SER A 728 -29.45 12.77 23.03
CA SER A 728 -30.09 11.46 23.23
C SER A 728 -30.30 10.67 21.94
N MET A 729 -30.50 11.37 20.82
CA MET A 729 -30.63 10.74 19.50
C MET A 729 -29.28 10.37 18.88
N LEU A 730 -28.15 10.83 19.39
CA LEU A 730 -26.81 10.42 18.94
C LEU A 730 -26.28 9.22 19.74
N GLU A 731 -26.89 8.91 20.88
CA GLU A 731 -26.54 7.76 21.70
C GLU A 731 -26.82 6.43 20.96
N PRO A 732 -25.98 5.39 21.16
CA PRO A 732 -26.19 4.07 20.55
C PRO A 732 -27.56 3.46 20.89
N SER A 733 -28.11 3.81 22.07
CA SER A 733 -29.42 3.33 22.53
C SER A 733 -30.59 3.83 21.67
N ALA A 734 -30.43 4.95 20.95
CA ALA A 734 -31.45 5.45 20.01
C ALA A 734 -31.51 4.62 18.72
N TRP A 735 -30.47 3.84 18.42
CA TRP A 735 -30.29 3.13 17.15
C TRP A 735 -29.92 1.64 17.32
N PRO A 736 -30.71 0.84 18.05
CA PRO A 736 -30.34 -0.52 18.43
C PRO A 736 -30.18 -1.48 17.24
N SER A 737 -30.71 -1.15 16.06
CA SER A 737 -30.60 -1.97 14.84
C SER A 737 -29.42 -1.58 13.94
N LEU A 738 -28.73 -0.46 14.21
CA LEU A 738 -27.50 -0.10 13.50
C LEU A 738 -26.31 -0.89 14.06
N ALA A 739 -25.58 -1.57 13.18
CA ALA A 739 -24.29 -2.17 13.53
C ALA A 739 -23.19 -1.11 13.65
N GLN A 740 -23.31 -0.03 12.89
CA GLN A 740 -22.35 1.08 12.85
C GLN A 740 -23.09 2.41 12.70
N PHE A 741 -22.79 3.36 13.57
CA PHE A 741 -23.22 4.75 13.47
C PHE A 741 -22.01 5.64 13.68
N TYR A 742 -21.66 6.43 12.67
CA TYR A 742 -20.58 7.41 12.73
C TYR A 742 -21.17 8.80 12.57
N PHE A 743 -20.84 9.70 13.48
CA PHE A 743 -21.23 11.10 13.41
C PHE A 743 -19.97 11.96 13.40
N LEU A 744 -19.50 12.30 12.21
CA LEU A 744 -18.16 12.86 12.01
C LEU A 744 -18.24 14.37 11.78
N THR A 745 -17.39 15.13 12.48
CA THR A 745 -17.20 16.57 12.21
C THR A 745 -15.94 16.80 11.36
N LYS A 746 -15.79 17.97 10.74
CA LYS A 746 -14.71 18.31 9.79
C LYS A 746 -13.28 18.03 10.29
N ASP A 747 -13.07 17.99 11.60
CA ASP A 747 -11.76 17.75 12.23
C ASP A 747 -11.54 16.29 12.69
N ASP A 748 -12.32 15.33 12.19
CA ASP A 748 -12.27 13.91 12.59
C ASP A 748 -12.38 13.69 14.12
N ALA A 749 -12.94 14.67 14.84
CA ALA A 749 -13.10 14.67 16.28
C ALA A 749 -14.60 14.60 16.63
N LEU A 750 -15.16 13.39 16.55
CA LEU A 750 -16.18 12.79 17.44
C LEU A 750 -16.73 11.50 16.81
#